data_AF-A0A520QGD7-F1
#
_entry.id   AF-A0A520QGD7-F1
#
_cell.length_a   1.000
_cell.length_b   1.000
_cell.length_c   1.000
_cell.angle_alpha   90.00
_cell.angle_beta   90.00
_cell.angle_gamma   90.00
#
_symmetry.space_group_name_H-M   'P 1'
#
loop_
_entity.id
_entity.type
_entity.pdbx_description
1 polymer ?
#
loop_
_entity_poly.entity_id
_entity_poly.type
_entity_poly.pdbx_seq_one_letter_code
_entity_poly.pdbx_strand_id
1 'polypeptide(L)'
;MRRLWPCLALLFWVSCGDDPEPEAPPANAAPARSSEASPTPERADEGARGAERVHYDLLRHLARAQVHHRDTHLIQLGEPQGHQHTLGGWRTRAGDTHDFDGTRAAVITGVTGYFLLPIASAERCHVSLRARAFGDGRVALYVDDETIGNVTLPTDGTWGVAEADIPPALCTPGEHDLRLRVARTGSAPGLPRAGVAVDWIRLGPDADDGTHPAVEGDTLRLPDGWTISWDLEPRDGARLAAEIEGEVTIRAEADGAAPRTLSGPGASLGELAGQIVRLSFTARGDASITRPRVVTFDGAPLAAAPRVRNVVFYLTDTLRADHLQVYAPETRVETPGLSGWARQAATFLAGHSQENWTKPSCATLLSGLFPWEHQATGEDSQVPGSVELLSERLRGEGFHTGAFVANGFVSDRFGFRQGWDTFRNYVREGRRNMARFVAEDVIAWLDARPEDRPFFLYVHTIDPHVPYIPPSEDLARYDPDPYDGVVDFHRDRALLEGIKGGRIPLNARDRVRLEALYDGEITYHDRHFASVIEALERRGLADETLVVFTSDHGEELFDHGSVGHGHSVWEELIRVPLIVRWPGLTDEATRIEEAAGLVDVVPTALDALGMEPSEAVSGRSLAPILRGGTEDAPRPVVTGFMNGWRTIVVGRFKLIQRTASHISLYDLEADPGEQHDLAPERPIAVRYLRGLLGLTLAGQERRHEASRTDIDATLREQLEALGYAGASRAPTAAEAQADDEVDDEAEGD
;
A
#
# COMPACT_ATOMS: atom_id res chain seq x y z
N MET A 1 -42.29 -13.09 42.70
CA MET A 1 -43.33 -13.16 43.75
C MET A 1 -43.23 -11.88 44.59
N ARG A 2 -44.24 -10.98 44.63
CA ARG A 2 -44.27 -9.71 45.42
C ARG A 2 -43.17 -8.69 44.99
N ARG A 3 -43.33 -7.35 45.05
CA ARG A 3 -44.44 -6.39 45.29
C ARG A 3 -44.10 -5.12 44.46
N LEU A 4 -45.00 -4.60 43.62
CA LEU A 4 -45.88 -3.43 43.84
C LEU A 4 -45.19 -2.04 43.96
N TRP A 5 -45.67 -1.13 43.10
CA TRP A 5 -45.42 0.33 42.98
C TRP A 5 -46.00 1.13 44.18
N PRO A 6 -45.71 2.45 44.37
CA PRO A 6 -46.24 3.52 43.49
C PRO A 6 -45.38 4.81 43.34
N CYS A 7 -45.89 5.75 42.53
CA CYS A 7 -45.40 7.13 42.38
C CYS A 7 -46.04 8.10 43.40
N LEU A 8 -45.40 9.24 43.68
CA LEU A 8 -46.01 10.59 43.55
C LEU A 8 -44.96 11.72 43.66
N ALA A 9 -45.37 12.95 43.30
CA ALA A 9 -44.55 14.17 43.34
C ALA A 9 -44.97 15.13 44.48
N LEU A 10 -44.28 16.28 44.61
CA LEU A 10 -44.60 17.39 45.51
C LEU A 10 -44.56 18.75 44.78
N LEU A 11 -45.38 19.70 45.24
CA LEU A 11 -45.63 21.04 44.65
C LEU A 11 -44.94 22.16 45.49
N PHE A 12 -45.02 23.49 45.28
CA PHE A 12 -45.99 24.47 44.71
C PHE A 12 -45.23 25.72 44.14
N TRP A 13 -45.78 26.86 43.66
CA TRP A 13 -47.11 27.56 43.64
C TRP A 13 -47.17 28.47 42.36
N VAL A 14 -48.29 28.86 41.73
CA VAL A 14 -49.23 29.99 42.03
C VAL A 14 -48.52 31.35 42.21
N SER A 15 -48.83 32.47 41.52
CA SER A 15 -49.92 32.90 40.59
C SER A 15 -49.38 34.02 39.65
N CYS A 16 -50.05 34.60 38.62
CA CYS A 16 -51.42 34.46 38.04
C CYS A 16 -51.31 33.93 36.57
N GLY A 17 -52.09 34.25 35.52
CA GLY A 17 -53.21 35.20 35.23
C GLY A 17 -52.79 36.40 34.36
N ASP A 18 -53.61 37.00 33.48
CA ASP A 18 -55.04 36.78 33.14
C ASP A 18 -55.37 37.22 31.66
N ASP A 19 -56.57 36.90 31.15
CA ASP A 19 -57.07 37.02 29.74
C ASP A 19 -57.64 38.43 29.33
N PRO A 20 -58.20 38.74 28.11
CA PRO A 20 -58.61 37.91 26.94
C PRO A 20 -58.41 38.49 25.49
N GLU A 21 -58.94 37.79 24.46
CA GLU A 21 -59.04 38.21 23.02
C GLU A 21 -60.21 39.18 22.69
N PRO A 22 -60.17 39.85 21.50
CA PRO A 22 -61.24 39.68 20.49
C PRO A 22 -60.82 39.79 18.99
N GLU A 23 -61.82 39.71 18.07
CA GLU A 23 -61.71 39.40 16.61
C GLU A 23 -61.32 40.53 15.60
N ALA A 24 -61.25 40.17 14.30
CA ALA A 24 -60.88 40.97 13.09
C ALA A 24 -62.05 41.84 12.52
N PRO A 25 -62.21 42.25 11.20
CA PRO A 25 -61.60 41.88 9.88
C PRO A 25 -61.15 43.17 9.06
N PRO A 26 -61.09 43.28 7.69
CA PRO A 26 -61.39 42.38 6.57
C PRO A 26 -60.36 42.31 5.41
N ALA A 27 -60.72 41.62 4.32
CA ALA A 27 -59.86 41.25 3.18
C ALA A 27 -60.35 41.76 1.80
N ASN A 28 -59.46 41.69 0.80
CA ASN A 28 -59.71 41.69 -0.66
C ASN A 28 -58.37 41.40 -1.38
N ALA A 29 -58.28 40.80 -2.56
CA ALA A 29 -59.19 39.93 -3.31
C ALA A 29 -58.35 39.14 -4.37
N ALA A 30 -58.77 37.95 -4.77
CA ALA A 30 -58.04 37.15 -5.77
C ALA A 30 -58.59 37.35 -7.20
N PRO A 31 -57.73 37.34 -8.24
CA PRO A 31 -58.14 37.09 -9.62
C PRO A 31 -57.80 35.67 -10.11
N ALA A 32 -58.71 35.14 -10.93
CA ALA A 32 -58.69 33.97 -11.82
C ALA A 32 -57.41 33.11 -12.00
N ARG A 33 -57.62 31.79 -12.13
CA ARG A 33 -56.72 30.87 -12.84
C ARG A 33 -56.73 31.17 -14.35
N SER A 34 -55.58 31.06 -15.02
CA SER A 34 -55.45 30.89 -16.46
C SER A 34 -54.43 29.79 -16.79
N SER A 35 -54.43 29.32 -18.03
CA SER A 35 -53.76 28.09 -18.48
C SER A 35 -52.29 28.24 -18.89
N GLU A 36 -51.60 27.11 -18.93
CA GLU A 36 -50.50 26.76 -19.87
C GLU A 36 -49.29 27.69 -19.99
N ALA A 37 -48.19 27.29 -19.33
CA ALA A 37 -46.83 27.46 -19.85
C ALA A 37 -45.94 26.32 -19.29
N SER A 38 -45.08 25.73 -20.12
CA SER A 38 -44.10 24.72 -19.68
C SER A 38 -42.97 25.37 -18.87
N PRO A 39 -42.45 24.73 -17.81
CA PRO A 39 -41.20 25.17 -17.21
C PRO A 39 -40.04 24.95 -18.19
N THR A 40 -39.40 26.03 -18.62
CA THR A 40 -38.02 25.97 -19.13
C THR A 40 -37.09 25.40 -18.05
N PRO A 41 -36.04 24.64 -18.41
CA PRO A 41 -35.11 24.10 -17.42
C PRO A 41 -34.46 25.23 -16.63
N GLU A 42 -34.30 25.02 -15.33
CA GLU A 42 -33.62 25.97 -14.45
C GLU A 42 -32.17 26.14 -14.90
N ARG A 43 -31.73 27.40 -15.09
CA ARG A 43 -30.30 27.69 -15.12
C ARG A 43 -29.77 27.44 -13.72
N ALA A 44 -29.01 26.36 -13.57
CA ALA A 44 -28.32 26.04 -12.33
C ALA A 44 -27.42 27.22 -11.90
N ASP A 45 -27.27 27.40 -10.59
CA ASP A 45 -26.49 28.51 -10.04
C ASP A 45 -24.99 28.32 -10.32
N GLU A 46 -24.46 29.14 -11.22
CA GLU A 46 -23.03 29.18 -11.58
C GLU A 46 -22.21 30.06 -10.61
N GLY A 47 -22.84 30.72 -9.63
CA GLY A 47 -22.23 31.79 -8.84
C GLY A 47 -21.21 31.39 -7.77
N ALA A 48 -21.09 30.10 -7.41
CA ALA A 48 -20.33 29.69 -6.21
C ALA A 48 -19.69 28.28 -6.27
N ARG A 49 -19.25 27.80 -7.43
CA ARG A 49 -18.44 26.56 -7.50
C ARG A 49 -16.95 26.91 -7.36
N GLY A 50 -16.24 26.18 -6.49
CA GLY A 50 -14.77 26.22 -6.45
C GLY A 50 -14.15 25.57 -7.68
N ALA A 51 -12.81 25.57 -7.78
CA ALA A 51 -12.15 24.96 -8.92
C ALA A 51 -12.40 23.45 -8.97
N GLU A 52 -12.45 22.89 -10.19
CA GLU A 52 -12.56 21.44 -10.39
C GLU A 52 -11.29 20.75 -9.87
N ARG A 53 -11.45 19.92 -8.84
CA ARG A 53 -10.42 19.03 -8.31
C ARG A 53 -10.72 17.62 -8.79
N VAL A 54 -9.79 17.03 -9.53
CA VAL A 54 -9.91 15.65 -10.05
C VAL A 54 -9.42 14.66 -8.98
N HIS A 55 -10.19 13.60 -8.75
CA HIS A 55 -9.83 12.45 -7.90
C HIS A 55 -9.70 11.16 -8.70
N TYR A 56 -10.33 11.09 -9.88
CA TYR A 56 -10.16 10.00 -10.83
C TYR A 56 -10.34 10.53 -12.26
N ASP A 57 -9.35 10.38 -13.13
CA ASP A 57 -9.50 10.57 -14.59
C ASP A 57 -9.58 9.21 -15.28
N LEU A 58 -10.77 8.86 -15.77
CA LEU A 58 -11.08 7.50 -16.19
C LEU A 58 -10.33 7.11 -17.47
N LEU A 59 -9.97 8.08 -18.33
CA LEU A 59 -9.24 7.80 -19.56
C LEU A 59 -7.72 7.76 -19.34
N ARG A 60 -7.18 8.58 -18.44
CA ARG A 60 -5.76 8.44 -18.02
C ARG A 60 -5.50 7.10 -17.36
N HIS A 61 -6.47 6.62 -16.57
CA HIS A 61 -6.41 5.33 -15.89
C HIS A 61 -7.19 4.23 -16.63
N LEU A 62 -7.20 4.25 -17.97
CA LEU A 62 -7.84 3.22 -18.80
C LEU A 62 -7.29 1.81 -18.51
N ALA A 63 -6.01 1.69 -18.13
CA ALA A 63 -5.41 0.42 -17.72
C ALA A 63 -6.01 -0.19 -16.42
N ARG A 64 -6.87 0.55 -15.71
CA ARG A 64 -7.64 0.05 -14.54
C ARG A 64 -9.04 -0.46 -14.93
N ALA A 65 -9.43 -0.39 -16.20
CA ALA A 65 -10.79 -0.63 -16.68
C ALA A 65 -11.05 -2.09 -17.10
N GLN A 66 -12.25 -2.57 -16.78
CA GLN A 66 -12.80 -3.84 -17.28
C GLN A 66 -13.72 -3.58 -18.47
N VAL A 67 -13.65 -4.43 -19.50
CA VAL A 67 -14.37 -4.24 -20.77
C VAL A 67 -15.22 -5.47 -21.10
N HIS A 68 -16.53 -5.25 -21.21
CA HIS A 68 -17.51 -6.30 -21.52
C HIS A 68 -18.24 -5.98 -22.82
N HIS A 69 -18.59 -7.01 -23.58
CA HIS A 69 -19.53 -6.93 -24.69
C HIS A 69 -20.76 -7.78 -24.35
N ARG A 70 -21.89 -7.11 -24.10
CA ARG A 70 -23.12 -7.72 -23.56
C ARG A 70 -22.83 -8.47 -22.26
N ASP A 71 -22.96 -9.80 -22.25
CA ASP A 71 -22.75 -10.65 -21.07
C ASP A 71 -21.33 -11.25 -21.01
N THR A 72 -20.45 -10.92 -21.98
CA THR A 72 -19.09 -11.48 -22.09
C THR A 72 -18.05 -10.47 -21.59
N HIS A 73 -17.17 -10.88 -20.67
CA HIS A 73 -16.00 -10.10 -20.24
C HIS A 73 -14.80 -10.40 -21.15
N LEU A 74 -14.05 -9.38 -21.57
CA LEU A 74 -12.89 -9.51 -22.46
C LEU A 74 -11.60 -9.08 -21.76
N ILE A 75 -10.67 -10.02 -21.59
CA ILE A 75 -9.36 -9.80 -20.97
C ILE A 75 -8.30 -9.88 -22.05
N GLN A 76 -7.78 -8.72 -22.49
CA GLN A 76 -6.67 -8.63 -23.45
C GLN A 76 -5.34 -8.63 -22.70
N LEU A 77 -4.62 -9.76 -22.71
CA LEU A 77 -3.39 -9.95 -21.92
C LEU A 77 -2.16 -9.28 -22.53
N GLY A 78 -2.20 -8.93 -23.82
CA GLY A 78 -1.16 -8.12 -24.47
C GLY A 78 -1.23 -6.63 -24.16
N GLU A 79 -2.35 -6.14 -23.62
CA GLU A 79 -2.63 -4.73 -23.34
C GLU A 79 -2.42 -4.39 -21.85
N PRO A 80 -2.18 -3.12 -21.47
CA PRO A 80 -1.90 -2.73 -20.08
C PRO A 80 -2.95 -3.18 -19.05
N GLN A 81 -4.23 -3.18 -19.43
CA GLN A 81 -5.35 -3.68 -18.61
C GLN A 81 -5.22 -5.18 -18.28
N GLY A 82 -4.57 -5.97 -19.14
CA GLY A 82 -4.34 -7.39 -18.94
C GLY A 82 -3.53 -7.72 -17.69
N HIS A 83 -2.68 -6.79 -17.23
CA HIS A 83 -1.89 -6.98 -16.01
C HIS A 83 -2.74 -7.09 -14.74
N GLN A 84 -3.96 -6.52 -14.71
CA GLN A 84 -4.94 -6.73 -13.62
C GLN A 84 -5.35 -8.21 -13.45
N HIS A 85 -5.14 -9.01 -14.49
CA HIS A 85 -5.48 -10.43 -14.57
C HIS A 85 -4.27 -11.36 -14.41
N THR A 86 -3.11 -10.82 -14.02
CA THR A 86 -1.86 -11.56 -13.80
C THR A 86 -1.37 -11.39 -12.37
N LEU A 87 -0.56 -12.34 -11.88
CA LEU A 87 -0.01 -12.30 -10.53
C LEU A 87 1.26 -11.43 -10.41
N GLY A 88 1.64 -10.72 -11.48
CA GLY A 88 2.83 -9.89 -11.56
C GLY A 88 4.14 -10.67 -11.58
N GLY A 89 5.25 -9.95 -11.79
CA GLY A 89 6.58 -10.53 -11.67
C GLY A 89 7.02 -10.62 -10.21
N TRP A 90 6.95 -11.81 -9.59
CA TRP A 90 8.03 -12.41 -8.74
C TRP A 90 7.59 -13.77 -8.17
N ARG A 91 8.16 -14.88 -8.70
CA ARG A 91 7.83 -16.30 -8.39
C ARG A 91 6.39 -16.75 -8.70
N THR A 92 5.41 -15.87 -8.63
CA THR A 92 4.05 -16.10 -9.13
C THR A 92 4.04 -16.15 -10.67
N ARG A 93 3.27 -17.08 -11.25
CA ARG A 93 3.54 -17.60 -12.61
C ARG A 93 2.71 -16.93 -13.74
N ALA A 94 2.66 -15.60 -13.78
CA ALA A 94 2.31 -14.76 -14.96
C ALA A 94 2.60 -13.28 -14.68
N GLY A 95 3.28 -12.55 -15.58
CA GLY A 95 3.55 -11.11 -15.40
C GLY A 95 4.06 -10.37 -16.65
N ASP A 96 4.99 -10.97 -17.40
CA ASP A 96 5.62 -10.33 -18.55
C ASP A 96 4.89 -10.62 -19.87
N THR A 97 4.82 -9.62 -20.76
CA THR A 97 4.20 -9.73 -22.08
C THR A 97 5.24 -9.66 -23.20
N HIS A 98 5.23 -10.66 -24.08
CA HIS A 98 6.20 -10.81 -25.17
C HIS A 98 5.51 -10.60 -26.53
N ASP A 99 6.20 -9.97 -27.49
CA ASP A 99 5.73 -9.92 -28.88
C ASP A 99 5.99 -11.25 -29.58
N PHE A 100 4.95 -11.71 -30.27
CA PHE A 100 4.93 -12.92 -31.06
C PHE A 100 4.25 -12.63 -32.38
N ASP A 101 5.06 -12.34 -33.39
CA ASP A 101 4.62 -12.12 -34.76
C ASP A 101 3.64 -10.93 -34.88
N GLY A 102 3.86 -9.89 -34.05
CA GLY A 102 3.01 -8.70 -33.95
C GLY A 102 1.82 -8.83 -32.99
N THR A 103 1.73 -9.94 -32.24
CA THR A 103 0.76 -10.13 -31.14
C THR A 103 1.50 -10.09 -29.80
N ARG A 104 1.24 -9.09 -28.94
CA ARG A 104 1.71 -9.13 -27.55
C ARG A 104 0.87 -10.10 -26.74
N ALA A 105 1.50 -10.93 -25.92
CA ALA A 105 0.80 -11.93 -25.11
C ALA A 105 1.52 -12.19 -23.80
N ALA A 106 0.77 -12.50 -22.73
CA ALA A 106 1.34 -12.94 -21.46
C ALA A 106 1.88 -14.38 -21.59
N VAL A 107 3.02 -14.67 -20.95
CA VAL A 107 3.68 -15.98 -21.09
C VAL A 107 3.80 -16.73 -19.77
N ILE A 108 3.41 -18.00 -19.81
CA ILE A 108 3.66 -18.96 -18.74
C ILE A 108 5.09 -19.48 -18.87
N THR A 109 5.99 -18.97 -18.03
CA THR A 109 7.42 -19.34 -17.95
C THR A 109 7.65 -20.60 -17.12
N GLY A 110 6.96 -21.69 -17.46
CA GLY A 110 7.02 -22.94 -16.72
C GLY A 110 5.99 -23.97 -17.19
N VAL A 111 5.78 -25.02 -16.39
CA VAL A 111 4.75 -26.04 -16.64
C VAL A 111 3.36 -25.62 -16.18
N THR A 112 3.25 -24.68 -15.23
CA THR A 112 1.98 -24.17 -14.70
C THR A 112 1.99 -22.65 -14.68
N GLY A 113 0.87 -22.01 -15.01
CA GLY A 113 0.67 -20.56 -14.87
C GLY A 113 -0.77 -20.24 -14.47
N TYR A 114 -0.97 -19.05 -13.91
CA TYR A 114 -2.22 -18.63 -13.29
C TYR A 114 -2.68 -17.28 -13.84
N PHE A 115 -3.94 -17.20 -14.24
CA PHE A 115 -4.63 -15.94 -14.54
C PHE A 115 -5.75 -15.71 -13.54
N LEU A 116 -6.10 -14.45 -13.30
CA LEU A 116 -7.12 -14.06 -12.33
C LEU A 116 -8.46 -13.85 -13.05
N LEU A 117 -9.48 -14.61 -12.62
CA LEU A 117 -10.68 -14.92 -13.38
C LEU A 117 -11.94 -14.39 -12.67
N PRO A 118 -12.34 -13.13 -12.89
CA PRO A 118 -13.55 -12.59 -12.29
C PRO A 118 -14.82 -13.13 -12.96
N ILE A 119 -15.63 -13.87 -12.22
CA ILE A 119 -16.93 -14.38 -12.66
C ILE A 119 -18.04 -13.43 -12.18
N ALA A 120 -18.88 -12.96 -13.10
CA ALA A 120 -19.93 -11.97 -12.82
C ALA A 120 -21.32 -12.57 -12.53
N SER A 121 -21.60 -13.80 -12.99
CA SER A 121 -22.92 -14.44 -12.85
C SER A 121 -22.82 -15.97 -12.95
N ALA A 122 -23.62 -16.66 -12.14
CA ALA A 122 -23.70 -18.12 -12.10
C ALA A 122 -24.48 -18.74 -13.28
N GLU A 123 -25.08 -17.95 -14.16
CA GLU A 123 -25.97 -18.48 -15.21
C GLU A 123 -25.23 -19.00 -16.46
N ARG A 124 -24.01 -18.51 -16.76
CA ARG A 124 -23.26 -18.84 -18.00
C ARG A 124 -21.73 -18.67 -17.86
N CYS A 125 -21.07 -19.59 -17.16
CA CYS A 125 -19.61 -19.63 -17.14
C CYS A 125 -19.04 -20.52 -18.25
N HIS A 126 -18.75 -19.91 -19.39
CA HIS A 126 -17.91 -20.50 -20.44
C HIS A 126 -16.62 -19.68 -20.52
N VAL A 127 -15.48 -20.34 -20.73
CA VAL A 127 -14.19 -19.67 -20.92
C VAL A 127 -13.60 -20.06 -22.27
N SER A 128 -13.24 -19.05 -23.07
CA SER A 128 -12.46 -19.23 -24.29
C SER A 128 -11.20 -18.39 -24.25
N LEU A 129 -10.10 -18.90 -24.80
CA LEU A 129 -8.80 -18.24 -24.78
C LEU A 129 -8.05 -18.41 -26.10
N ARG A 130 -7.42 -17.34 -26.58
CA ARG A 130 -6.52 -17.38 -27.75
C ARG A 130 -5.09 -17.56 -27.27
N ALA A 131 -4.48 -18.67 -27.67
CA ALA A 131 -3.18 -19.09 -27.15
C ALA A 131 -2.36 -19.91 -28.14
N ARG A 132 -1.05 -20.03 -27.87
CA ARG A 132 -0.14 -20.96 -28.54
C ARG A 132 0.80 -21.61 -27.53
N ALA A 133 1.13 -22.89 -27.75
CA ALA A 133 1.99 -23.65 -26.86
C ALA A 133 3.38 -23.84 -27.47
N PHE A 134 4.41 -23.93 -26.62
CA PHE A 134 5.79 -24.20 -27.06
C PHE A 134 6.22 -25.66 -26.81
N GLY A 135 5.48 -26.38 -25.97
CA GLY A 135 5.69 -27.79 -25.65
C GLY A 135 5.03 -28.76 -26.64
N ASP A 136 4.20 -29.68 -26.13
CA ASP A 136 3.47 -30.67 -26.93
C ASP A 136 1.98 -30.37 -27.14
N GLY A 137 1.59 -29.10 -26.92
CA GLY A 137 0.26 -28.58 -27.24
C GLY A 137 -0.83 -28.91 -26.23
N ARG A 138 -0.61 -29.90 -25.36
CA ARG A 138 -1.60 -30.34 -24.37
C ARG A 138 -1.61 -29.40 -23.17
N VAL A 139 -2.75 -28.76 -22.93
CA VAL A 139 -2.98 -27.90 -21.76
C VAL A 139 -4.14 -28.45 -20.96
N ALA A 140 -3.94 -28.77 -19.69
CA ALA A 140 -5.00 -28.97 -18.72
C ALA A 140 -5.43 -27.62 -18.16
N LEU A 141 -6.75 -27.42 -18.05
CA LEU A 141 -7.37 -26.22 -17.51
C LEU A 141 -8.02 -26.55 -16.17
N TYR A 142 -7.84 -25.68 -15.19
CA TYR A 142 -8.48 -25.76 -13.87
C TYR A 142 -9.03 -24.39 -13.46
N VAL A 143 -10.08 -24.41 -12.66
CA VAL A 143 -10.62 -23.23 -11.95
C VAL A 143 -10.72 -23.60 -10.47
N ASP A 144 -10.14 -22.77 -9.60
CA ASP A 144 -10.00 -23.04 -8.16
C ASP A 144 -9.38 -24.43 -7.88
N ASP A 145 -8.24 -24.70 -8.52
CA ASP A 145 -7.52 -25.99 -8.59
C ASP A 145 -8.30 -27.21 -9.15
N GLU A 146 -9.62 -27.15 -9.34
CA GLU A 146 -10.49 -28.20 -9.91
C GLU A 146 -10.49 -28.21 -11.45
N THR A 147 -10.36 -29.38 -12.09
CA THR A 147 -10.17 -29.42 -13.55
C THR A 147 -11.46 -29.21 -14.36
N ILE A 148 -11.42 -28.24 -15.28
CA ILE A 148 -12.55 -27.94 -16.19
C ILE A 148 -12.39 -28.59 -17.57
N GLY A 149 -11.19 -29.05 -17.94
CA GLY A 149 -10.97 -29.70 -19.22
C GLY A 149 -9.50 -29.87 -19.64
N ASN A 150 -9.31 -30.48 -20.81
CA ASN A 150 -8.02 -30.63 -21.48
C ASN A 150 -8.16 -30.17 -22.93
N VAL A 151 -7.31 -29.23 -23.35
CA VAL A 151 -7.34 -28.61 -24.68
C VAL A 151 -6.03 -28.86 -25.43
N THR A 152 -6.04 -28.71 -26.75
CA THR A 152 -4.83 -28.83 -27.59
C THR A 152 -4.61 -27.54 -28.36
N LEU A 153 -3.54 -26.81 -28.00
CA LEU A 153 -3.10 -25.61 -28.69
C LEU A 153 -2.09 -25.93 -29.81
N PRO A 154 -1.96 -25.08 -30.85
CA PRO A 154 -0.90 -25.23 -31.85
C PRO A 154 0.49 -25.07 -31.24
N THR A 155 1.46 -25.76 -31.86
CA THR A 155 2.89 -25.75 -31.51
C THR A 155 3.80 -25.41 -32.69
N ASP A 156 3.23 -25.06 -33.84
CA ASP A 156 3.92 -24.61 -35.06
C ASP A 156 4.16 -23.09 -35.09
N GLY A 157 3.80 -22.39 -34.01
CA GLY A 157 3.84 -20.94 -33.89
C GLY A 157 2.51 -20.25 -34.22
N THR A 158 1.51 -20.95 -34.78
CA THR A 158 0.20 -20.35 -35.03
C THR A 158 -0.60 -20.14 -33.72
N TRP A 159 -1.59 -19.26 -33.77
CA TRP A 159 -2.52 -19.01 -32.66
C TRP A 159 -3.76 -19.87 -32.82
N GLY A 160 -4.14 -20.61 -31.79
CA GLY A 160 -5.42 -21.33 -31.71
C GLY A 160 -6.36 -20.67 -30.70
N VAL A 161 -7.66 -20.98 -30.82
CA VAL A 161 -8.64 -20.73 -29.76
C VAL A 161 -8.91 -22.06 -29.06
N ALA A 162 -9.00 -22.02 -27.73
CA ALA A 162 -9.38 -23.15 -26.89
C ALA A 162 -10.56 -22.74 -26.00
N GLU A 163 -11.47 -23.67 -25.76
CA GLU A 163 -12.79 -23.45 -25.15
C GLU A 163 -13.04 -24.50 -24.06
N ALA A 164 -13.68 -24.10 -22.97
CA ALA A 164 -14.15 -25.00 -21.90
C ALA A 164 -15.37 -24.41 -21.18
N ASP A 165 -16.33 -25.29 -20.84
CA ASP A 165 -17.43 -24.93 -19.93
C ASP A 165 -16.95 -25.06 -18.48
N ILE A 166 -17.16 -24.02 -17.66
CA ILE A 166 -16.86 -24.08 -16.23
C ILE A 166 -18.05 -24.77 -15.52
N PRO A 167 -17.82 -25.87 -14.77
CA PRO A 167 -18.89 -26.58 -14.07
C PRO A 167 -19.75 -25.66 -13.19
N PRO A 168 -21.08 -25.88 -13.08
CA PRO A 168 -21.97 -25.06 -12.26
C PRO A 168 -21.63 -24.98 -10.75
N ALA A 169 -20.73 -25.85 -10.25
CA ALA A 169 -20.21 -25.80 -8.89
C ALA A 169 -19.07 -24.78 -8.69
N LEU A 170 -18.35 -24.45 -9.77
CA LEU A 170 -17.26 -23.46 -9.82
C LEU A 170 -17.74 -22.14 -10.46
N CYS A 171 -18.90 -22.15 -11.10
CA CYS A 171 -19.57 -20.98 -11.68
C CYS A 171 -20.28 -20.13 -10.62
N THR A 172 -19.52 -19.60 -9.65
CA THR A 172 -20.04 -18.66 -8.62
C THR A 172 -19.67 -17.22 -8.97
N PRO A 173 -20.48 -16.20 -8.62
CA PRO A 173 -20.06 -14.80 -8.78
C PRO A 173 -18.95 -14.49 -7.77
N GLY A 174 -17.80 -14.02 -8.23
CA GLY A 174 -16.63 -13.82 -7.37
C GLY A 174 -15.31 -13.70 -8.13
N GLU A 175 -14.23 -13.96 -7.41
CA GLU A 175 -12.86 -13.94 -7.89
C GLU A 175 -12.26 -15.34 -7.85
N HIS A 176 -11.89 -15.87 -9.01
CA HIS A 176 -11.40 -17.23 -9.19
C HIS A 176 -9.97 -17.21 -9.75
N ASP A 177 -9.26 -18.33 -9.68
CA ASP A 177 -8.03 -18.54 -10.47
C ASP A 177 -8.31 -19.41 -11.70
N LEU A 178 -7.59 -19.13 -12.79
CA LEU A 178 -7.53 -19.97 -13.99
C LEU A 178 -6.11 -20.53 -14.12
N ARG A 179 -5.93 -21.77 -13.70
CA ARG A 179 -4.66 -22.50 -13.76
C ARG A 179 -4.54 -23.23 -15.10
N LEU A 180 -3.49 -22.91 -15.86
CA LEU A 180 -3.10 -23.60 -17.09
C LEU A 180 -1.87 -24.46 -16.82
N ARG A 181 -1.96 -25.78 -17.05
CA ARG A 181 -0.83 -26.73 -16.88
C ARG A 181 -0.48 -27.43 -18.19
N VAL A 182 0.79 -27.45 -18.57
CA VAL A 182 1.35 -28.23 -19.69
C VAL A 182 2.27 -29.33 -19.20
N ALA A 183 2.24 -30.49 -19.86
CA ALA A 183 3.10 -31.62 -19.48
C ALA A 183 4.60 -31.33 -19.70
N ARG A 184 4.95 -30.45 -20.66
CA ARG A 184 6.33 -30.07 -20.98
C ARG A 184 6.41 -28.63 -21.50
N THR A 185 7.48 -27.92 -21.12
CA THR A 185 7.86 -26.64 -21.73
C THR A 185 8.65 -26.83 -23.02
N GLY A 186 8.52 -25.90 -23.95
CA GLY A 186 9.49 -25.65 -25.02
C GLY A 186 10.28 -24.37 -24.77
N SER A 187 10.65 -23.68 -25.84
CA SER A 187 11.38 -22.41 -25.82
C SER A 187 10.88 -21.44 -26.88
N ALA A 188 11.09 -20.14 -26.64
CA ALA A 188 10.77 -19.05 -27.55
C ALA A 188 11.95 -18.05 -27.60
N PRO A 189 11.96 -17.06 -28.52
CA PRO A 189 12.98 -16.00 -28.51
C PRO A 189 13.04 -15.30 -27.15
N GLY A 190 14.23 -15.25 -26.53
CA GLY A 190 14.44 -14.72 -25.18
C GLY A 190 14.00 -15.63 -24.02
N LEU A 191 13.21 -16.68 -24.26
CA LEU A 191 12.60 -17.52 -23.23
C LEU A 191 13.06 -19.00 -23.34
N PRO A 192 14.05 -19.44 -22.55
CA PRO A 192 14.57 -20.80 -22.62
C PRO A 192 13.63 -21.88 -22.06
N ARG A 193 12.62 -21.49 -21.26
CA ARG A 193 11.52 -22.34 -20.78
C ARG A 193 10.21 -21.58 -20.95
N ALA A 194 9.39 -21.98 -21.91
CA ALA A 194 8.07 -21.43 -22.15
C ALA A 194 7.04 -22.57 -22.24
N GLY A 195 5.89 -22.41 -21.59
CA GLY A 195 4.78 -23.37 -21.65
C GLY A 195 3.76 -22.96 -22.71
N VAL A 196 3.03 -21.88 -22.43
CA VAL A 196 1.97 -21.29 -23.26
C VAL A 196 2.12 -19.77 -23.28
N ALA A 197 1.85 -19.15 -24.43
CA ALA A 197 1.55 -17.72 -24.53
C ALA A 197 0.04 -17.54 -24.74
N VAL A 198 -0.57 -16.63 -23.98
CA VAL A 198 -2.02 -16.32 -24.04
C VAL A 198 -2.20 -14.85 -24.39
N ASP A 199 -2.94 -14.62 -25.48
CA ASP A 199 -3.22 -13.31 -26.07
C ASP A 199 -4.46 -12.66 -25.43
N TRP A 200 -5.57 -13.41 -25.39
CA TRP A 200 -6.77 -13.01 -24.66
C TRP A 200 -7.50 -14.18 -23.99
N ILE A 201 -8.31 -13.83 -22.99
CA ILE A 201 -9.30 -14.68 -22.34
C ILE A 201 -10.68 -13.99 -22.48
N ARG A 202 -11.74 -14.75 -22.74
CA ARG A 202 -13.14 -14.32 -22.75
C ARG A 202 -13.91 -15.15 -21.74
N LEU A 203 -14.82 -14.52 -20.99
CA LEU A 203 -15.69 -15.16 -20.00
C LEU A 203 -17.15 -14.85 -20.30
N GLY A 204 -17.96 -15.88 -20.50
CA GLY A 204 -19.34 -15.77 -20.96
C GLY A 204 -19.53 -16.37 -22.37
N PRO A 205 -20.65 -16.09 -23.05
CA PRO A 205 -20.89 -16.58 -24.41
C PRO A 205 -19.95 -15.93 -25.43
N ASP A 206 -19.95 -16.43 -26.68
CA ASP A 206 -19.18 -15.84 -27.78
C ASP A 206 -19.38 -14.32 -27.90
N ALA A 207 -18.28 -13.58 -27.74
CA ALA A 207 -18.24 -12.16 -28.10
C ALA A 207 -18.10 -12.00 -29.62
N ASP A 208 -18.71 -10.95 -30.15
CA ASP A 208 -18.58 -10.55 -31.55
C ASP A 208 -17.22 -9.87 -31.75
N ASP A 209 -16.45 -10.26 -32.78
CA ASP A 209 -15.16 -9.66 -33.14
C ASP A 209 -15.35 -8.33 -33.90
N GLY A 210 -16.29 -7.52 -33.41
CA GLY A 210 -16.76 -6.28 -34.02
C GLY A 210 -15.86 -5.08 -33.74
N THR A 211 -16.43 -3.88 -33.83
CA THR A 211 -15.70 -2.67 -33.42
C THR A 211 -15.59 -2.65 -31.90
N HIS A 212 -14.37 -2.65 -31.38
CA HIS A 212 -14.06 -2.52 -29.95
C HIS A 212 -14.17 -1.05 -29.49
N PRO A 213 -14.32 -0.79 -28.18
CA PRO A 213 -14.19 0.56 -27.62
C PRO A 213 -12.79 1.13 -27.88
N ALA A 214 -12.71 2.43 -28.18
CA ALA A 214 -11.45 3.08 -28.59
C ALA A 214 -11.37 4.53 -28.09
N VAL A 215 -10.18 5.00 -27.72
CA VAL A 215 -9.97 6.38 -27.23
C VAL A 215 -9.37 7.26 -28.33
N GLU A 216 -10.08 8.34 -28.66
CA GLU A 216 -9.68 9.40 -29.59
C GLU A 216 -9.43 10.69 -28.79
N GLY A 217 -8.16 10.95 -28.43
CA GLY A 217 -7.81 12.12 -27.62
C GLY A 217 -8.34 12.02 -26.18
N ASP A 218 -9.29 12.88 -25.82
CA ASP A 218 -9.99 12.86 -24.52
C ASP A 218 -11.41 12.28 -24.61
N THR A 219 -11.71 11.54 -25.68
CA THR A 219 -13.03 10.94 -25.97
C THR A 219 -12.93 9.42 -26.11
N LEU A 220 -13.70 8.68 -25.32
CA LEU A 220 -13.95 7.25 -25.54
C LEU A 220 -15.11 7.07 -26.52
N ARG A 221 -14.90 6.30 -27.60
CA ARG A 221 -15.95 5.68 -28.42
C ARG A 221 -16.39 4.38 -27.76
N LEU A 222 -17.70 4.20 -27.57
CA LEU A 222 -18.30 3.03 -26.98
C LEU A 222 -19.43 2.52 -27.90
N PRO A 223 -19.18 1.49 -28.74
CA PRO A 223 -20.17 0.96 -29.69
C PRO A 223 -21.34 0.23 -28.99
N ASP A 224 -22.42 -0.06 -29.70
CA ASP A 224 -23.60 -0.75 -29.14
C ASP A 224 -23.26 -2.04 -28.37
N GLY A 225 -23.94 -2.24 -27.24
CA GLY A 225 -23.81 -3.44 -26.41
C GLY A 225 -22.53 -3.53 -25.58
N TRP A 226 -21.55 -2.64 -25.78
CA TRP A 226 -20.35 -2.60 -24.94
C TRP A 226 -20.62 -1.94 -23.59
N THR A 227 -19.94 -2.45 -22.56
CA THR A 227 -19.84 -1.84 -21.24
C THR A 227 -18.37 -1.70 -20.88
N ILE A 228 -17.98 -0.52 -20.41
CA ILE A 228 -16.69 -0.30 -19.75
C ILE A 228 -16.93 0.07 -18.29
N SER A 229 -16.10 -0.41 -17.38
CA SER A 229 -16.25 -0.14 -15.95
C SER A 229 -14.93 0.00 -15.21
N TRP A 230 -14.88 0.95 -14.28
CA TRP A 230 -13.76 1.18 -13.38
C TRP A 230 -14.18 0.89 -11.96
N ASP A 231 -13.35 0.15 -11.22
CA ASP A 231 -13.49 0.02 -9.78
C ASP A 231 -12.68 1.16 -9.12
N LEU A 232 -13.30 1.89 -8.20
CA LEU A 232 -12.73 3.10 -7.56
C LEU A 232 -13.39 3.41 -6.21
N GLU A 233 -12.74 4.23 -5.40
CA GLU A 233 -13.31 4.76 -4.15
C GLU A 233 -13.71 6.24 -4.35
N PRO A 234 -15.00 6.61 -4.23
CA PRO A 234 -15.43 8.01 -4.25
C PRO A 234 -15.10 8.71 -2.93
N ARG A 235 -14.75 10.00 -2.98
CA ARG A 235 -14.75 10.87 -1.78
C ARG A 235 -16.13 11.45 -1.51
N ASP A 236 -16.35 11.98 -0.31
CA ASP A 236 -17.54 12.81 -0.04
C ASP A 236 -17.57 14.03 -0.98
N GLY A 237 -18.78 14.50 -1.30
CA GLY A 237 -19.02 15.58 -2.27
C GLY A 237 -18.69 15.25 -3.72
N ALA A 238 -18.09 14.09 -4.01
CA ALA A 238 -17.64 13.71 -5.35
C ALA A 238 -18.81 13.56 -6.34
N ARG A 239 -18.54 13.90 -7.61
CA ARG A 239 -19.49 13.83 -8.72
C ARG A 239 -18.83 13.28 -9.97
N LEU A 240 -19.64 12.66 -10.82
CA LEU A 240 -19.24 12.33 -12.19
C LEU A 240 -19.30 13.59 -13.06
N ALA A 241 -18.19 13.95 -13.68
CA ALA A 241 -18.12 14.90 -14.80
C ALA A 241 -17.87 14.14 -16.10
N ALA A 242 -18.63 14.44 -17.16
CA ALA A 242 -18.44 13.92 -18.51
C ALA A 242 -19.29 14.74 -19.50
N GLU A 243 -18.87 14.77 -20.76
CA GLU A 243 -19.71 15.11 -21.91
C GLU A 243 -20.10 13.78 -22.60
N ILE A 244 -21.37 13.59 -22.96
CA ILE A 244 -21.86 12.32 -23.55
C ILE A 244 -22.71 12.59 -24.80
N GLU A 245 -22.39 11.89 -25.88
CA GLU A 245 -23.18 11.78 -27.10
C GLU A 245 -23.65 10.34 -27.29
N GLY A 246 -24.89 10.11 -27.75
CA GLY A 246 -25.52 8.79 -27.82
C GLY A 246 -26.26 8.40 -26.53
N GLU A 247 -26.72 7.15 -26.45
CA GLU A 247 -27.46 6.64 -25.27
C GLU A 247 -26.55 5.73 -24.42
N VAL A 248 -26.23 6.20 -23.20
CA VAL A 248 -25.38 5.48 -22.24
C VAL A 248 -26.13 5.29 -20.92
N THR A 249 -26.29 4.05 -20.49
CA THR A 249 -26.72 3.72 -19.13
C THR A 249 -25.51 3.77 -18.20
N ILE A 250 -25.50 4.67 -17.21
CA ILE A 250 -24.44 4.77 -16.20
C ILE A 250 -24.90 4.12 -14.90
N ARG A 251 -24.07 3.28 -14.29
CA ARG A 251 -24.36 2.60 -13.01
C ARG A 251 -23.21 2.69 -12.03
N ALA A 252 -23.54 2.76 -10.74
CA ALA A 252 -22.62 2.54 -9.65
C ALA A 252 -23.09 1.34 -8.81
N GLU A 253 -22.17 0.44 -8.47
CA GLU A 253 -22.43 -0.81 -7.74
C GLU A 253 -21.36 -0.97 -6.65
N ALA A 254 -21.78 -1.30 -5.43
CA ALA A 254 -20.90 -1.55 -4.28
C ALA A 254 -21.14 -2.99 -3.79
N ASP A 255 -20.13 -3.60 -3.16
CA ASP A 255 -20.27 -4.97 -2.65
C ASP A 255 -21.46 -5.10 -1.68
N GLY A 256 -22.30 -6.12 -1.90
CA GLY A 256 -23.54 -6.36 -1.14
C GLY A 256 -24.70 -5.41 -1.45
N ALA A 257 -24.53 -4.40 -2.33
CA ALA A 257 -25.56 -3.46 -2.72
C ALA A 257 -26.11 -3.72 -4.14
N ALA A 258 -27.36 -3.36 -4.39
CA ALA A 258 -27.95 -3.48 -5.73
C ALA A 258 -27.47 -2.34 -6.66
N PRO A 259 -27.15 -2.62 -7.95
CA PRO A 259 -26.67 -1.61 -8.90
C PRO A 259 -27.58 -0.39 -9.04
N ARG A 260 -27.07 0.78 -8.67
CA ARG A 260 -27.76 2.07 -8.79
C ARG A 260 -27.53 2.65 -10.17
N THR A 261 -28.60 2.94 -10.92
CA THR A 261 -28.49 3.73 -12.15
C THR A 261 -28.36 5.21 -11.80
N LEU A 262 -27.36 5.90 -12.37
CA LEU A 262 -27.08 7.31 -12.14
C LEU A 262 -27.84 8.19 -13.15
N SER A 263 -28.06 9.46 -12.80
CA SER A 263 -28.83 10.42 -13.62
C SER A 263 -28.07 11.01 -14.82
N GLY A 264 -26.96 10.41 -15.24
CA GLY A 264 -26.03 10.99 -16.22
C GLY A 264 -24.94 11.87 -15.58
N PRO A 265 -24.26 12.72 -16.37
CA PRO A 265 -23.25 13.65 -15.88
C PRO A 265 -23.78 14.61 -14.80
N GLY A 266 -22.92 15.00 -13.87
CA GLY A 266 -23.24 15.82 -12.69
C GLY A 266 -23.83 15.04 -11.51
N ALA A 267 -24.13 13.74 -11.66
CA ALA A 267 -24.63 12.87 -10.61
C ALA A 267 -23.68 12.84 -9.39
N SER A 268 -24.27 12.80 -8.19
CA SER A 268 -23.53 12.66 -6.93
C SER A 268 -23.06 11.22 -6.71
N LEU A 269 -21.83 11.08 -6.23
CA LEU A 269 -21.25 9.83 -5.76
C LEU A 269 -20.99 9.84 -4.24
N GLY A 270 -21.20 10.97 -3.53
CA GLY A 270 -20.92 11.09 -2.10
C GLY A 270 -21.71 10.13 -1.19
N GLU A 271 -22.89 9.66 -1.62
CA GLU A 271 -23.64 8.59 -0.91
C GLU A 271 -22.97 7.21 -1.00
N LEU A 272 -21.85 7.11 -1.74
CA LEU A 272 -21.00 5.93 -1.90
C LEU A 272 -19.57 6.20 -1.38
N ALA A 273 -19.35 7.29 -0.65
CA ALA A 273 -18.03 7.60 -0.11
C ALA A 273 -17.56 6.55 0.92
N GLY A 274 -16.25 6.26 0.94
CA GLY A 274 -15.66 5.21 1.78
C GLY A 274 -16.01 3.77 1.38
N GLN A 275 -16.67 3.59 0.23
CA GLN A 275 -16.93 2.28 -0.38
C GLN A 275 -16.17 2.19 -1.70
N ILE A 276 -15.57 1.03 -1.97
CA ILE A 276 -15.09 0.72 -3.31
C ILE A 276 -16.30 0.36 -4.17
N VAL A 277 -16.46 1.07 -5.28
CA VAL A 277 -17.59 0.91 -6.20
C VAL A 277 -17.14 0.70 -7.63
N ARG A 278 -17.89 -0.14 -8.35
CA ARG A 278 -17.81 -0.28 -9.80
C ARG A 278 -18.65 0.80 -10.47
N LEU A 279 -18.01 1.70 -11.20
CA LEU A 279 -18.64 2.72 -12.03
C LEU A 279 -18.65 2.27 -13.50
N SER A 280 -19.82 1.84 -13.98
CA SER A 280 -20.04 1.23 -15.30
C SER A 280 -20.78 2.15 -16.27
N PHE A 281 -20.37 2.13 -17.54
CA PHE A 281 -20.99 2.84 -18.64
C PHE A 281 -21.35 1.83 -19.75
N THR A 282 -22.64 1.61 -19.99
CA THR A 282 -23.17 0.66 -20.99
C THR A 282 -23.84 1.40 -22.15
N ALA A 283 -23.38 1.16 -23.38
CA ALA A 283 -23.98 1.74 -24.59
C ALA A 283 -25.33 1.08 -24.98
N ARG A 284 -26.19 1.86 -25.63
CA ARG A 284 -27.51 1.48 -26.17
C ARG A 284 -27.65 2.05 -27.59
N GLY A 285 -26.92 1.48 -28.54
CA GLY A 285 -26.47 2.19 -29.74
C GLY A 285 -25.13 2.90 -29.51
N ASP A 286 -24.42 3.17 -30.60
CA ASP A 286 -23.07 3.77 -30.56
C ASP A 286 -23.06 5.13 -29.84
N ALA A 287 -22.09 5.30 -28.95
CA ALA A 287 -21.96 6.47 -28.09
C ALA A 287 -20.51 6.99 -28.02
N SER A 288 -20.35 8.21 -27.51
CA SER A 288 -19.06 8.74 -27.08
C SER A 288 -19.13 9.45 -25.73
N ILE A 289 -18.07 9.30 -24.94
CA ILE A 289 -17.92 9.82 -23.59
C ILE A 289 -16.61 10.61 -23.53
N THR A 290 -16.72 11.93 -23.46
CA THR A 290 -15.60 12.86 -23.47
C THR A 290 -15.31 13.36 -22.05
N ARG A 291 -14.04 13.34 -21.65
CA ARG A 291 -13.54 13.74 -20.32
C ARG A 291 -14.28 13.10 -19.12
N PRO A 292 -14.54 11.78 -19.09
CA PRO A 292 -15.11 11.15 -17.90
C PRO A 292 -14.13 11.25 -16.72
N ARG A 293 -14.55 11.94 -15.65
CA ARG A 293 -13.79 12.17 -14.42
C ARG A 293 -14.67 12.07 -13.17
N VAL A 294 -14.10 11.63 -12.05
CA VAL A 294 -14.66 11.85 -10.71
C VAL A 294 -14.01 13.09 -10.11
N VAL A 295 -14.84 14.08 -9.75
CA VAL A 295 -14.40 15.43 -9.36
C VAL A 295 -15.12 15.97 -8.13
N THR A 296 -14.49 16.91 -7.44
CA THR A 296 -15.11 17.83 -6.49
C THR A 296 -14.95 19.29 -6.96
N PHE A 297 -15.69 20.22 -6.35
CA PHE A 297 -15.71 21.65 -6.71
C PHE A 297 -15.26 22.53 -5.53
N ASP A 298 -14.18 22.10 -4.88
CA ASP A 298 -13.58 22.64 -3.65
C ASP A 298 -12.12 23.08 -3.88
N GLY A 299 -11.60 22.98 -5.11
CA GLY A 299 -10.20 23.17 -5.41
C GLY A 299 -9.69 24.58 -5.13
N ALA A 300 -8.66 24.67 -4.29
CA ALA A 300 -7.76 25.82 -4.22
C ALA A 300 -6.53 25.57 -5.15
N PRO A 301 -5.94 26.60 -5.77
CA PRO A 301 -4.71 26.43 -6.53
C PRO A 301 -3.56 25.97 -5.64
N LEU A 302 -2.87 24.91 -6.04
CA LEU A 302 -1.69 24.41 -5.32
C LEU A 302 -0.52 25.40 -5.47
N ALA A 303 0.11 25.74 -4.35
CA ALA A 303 1.34 26.52 -4.37
C ALA A 303 2.50 25.73 -5.00
N ALA A 304 3.58 26.43 -5.35
CA ALA A 304 4.88 25.77 -5.51
C ALA A 304 5.39 25.36 -4.11
N ALA A 305 5.98 24.18 -3.99
CA ALA A 305 6.64 23.80 -2.75
C ALA A 305 7.91 24.67 -2.54
N PRO A 306 8.21 25.11 -1.31
CA PRO A 306 9.43 25.85 -1.01
C PRO A 306 10.64 24.91 -1.10
N ARG A 307 11.81 25.44 -1.47
CA ARG A 307 13.06 24.66 -1.45
C ARG A 307 13.72 24.72 -0.09
N VAL A 308 14.20 23.59 0.40
CA VAL A 308 15.08 23.49 1.58
C VAL A 308 16.56 23.50 1.16
N ARG A 309 17.48 23.65 2.11
CA ARG A 309 18.93 23.54 1.88
C ARG A 309 19.48 22.20 2.34
N ASN A 310 18.94 21.61 3.41
CA ASN A 310 19.47 20.41 4.04
C ASN A 310 18.38 19.32 4.18
N VAL A 311 18.81 18.07 4.36
CA VAL A 311 17.91 16.92 4.57
C VAL A 311 18.36 16.12 5.78
N VAL A 312 17.42 15.75 6.65
CA VAL A 312 17.60 14.82 7.76
C VAL A 312 16.59 13.68 7.62
N PHE A 313 17.09 12.45 7.55
CA PHE A 313 16.28 11.25 7.75
C PHE A 313 16.60 10.69 9.15
N TYR A 314 15.60 10.61 10.00
CA TYR A 314 15.69 10.07 11.35
C TYR A 314 14.85 8.79 11.43
N LEU A 315 15.51 7.65 11.63
CA LEU A 315 14.92 6.32 11.68
C LEU A 315 15.09 5.73 13.09
N THR A 316 13.97 5.30 13.67
CA THR A 316 13.93 4.59 14.95
C THR A 316 13.58 3.12 14.71
N ASP A 317 14.54 2.21 14.91
CA ASP A 317 14.43 0.77 14.57
C ASP A 317 13.25 0.09 15.30
N THR A 318 12.44 -0.70 14.58
CA THR A 318 11.22 -1.40 15.05
C THR A 318 10.09 -0.56 15.68
N LEU A 319 10.12 0.77 15.58
CA LEU A 319 9.10 1.65 16.19
C LEU A 319 7.73 1.53 15.49
N ARG A 320 6.75 0.94 16.18
CA ARG A 320 5.34 0.91 15.77
C ARG A 320 4.70 2.31 15.77
N ALA A 321 3.75 2.55 14.87
CA ALA A 321 3.01 3.82 14.83
C ALA A 321 2.03 4.00 16.02
N ASP A 322 1.34 2.94 16.46
CA ASP A 322 0.31 2.96 17.51
C ASP A 322 0.86 3.14 18.94
N HIS A 323 2.18 3.02 19.13
CA HIS A 323 2.86 3.41 20.37
C HIS A 323 3.21 4.91 20.43
N LEU A 324 2.67 5.73 19.52
CA LEU A 324 2.93 7.18 19.44
C LEU A 324 1.63 7.99 19.54
N GLN A 325 1.63 8.97 20.45
CA GLN A 325 0.47 9.79 20.82
C GLN A 325 -0.08 10.66 19.66
N VAL A 326 0.71 10.87 18.61
CA VAL A 326 0.30 11.56 17.37
C VAL A 326 -0.49 10.67 16.41
N TYR A 327 -0.40 9.35 16.57
CA TYR A 327 -1.20 8.35 15.83
C TYR A 327 -2.38 7.87 16.67
N ALA A 328 -2.09 7.41 17.91
CA ALA A 328 -3.02 6.84 18.88
C ALA A 328 -3.03 7.69 20.18
N PRO A 329 -3.87 8.74 20.29
CA PRO A 329 -3.88 9.65 21.44
C PRO A 329 -4.17 9.00 22.80
N GLU A 330 -4.78 7.81 22.79
CA GLU A 330 -5.08 6.96 23.94
C GLU A 330 -3.91 6.06 24.38
N THR A 331 -2.80 6.00 23.63
CA THR A 331 -1.64 5.17 23.98
C THR A 331 -1.02 5.61 25.30
N ARG A 332 -0.53 4.65 26.10
CA ARG A 332 0.10 4.93 27.40
C ARG A 332 1.49 5.54 27.28
N VAL A 333 2.15 5.36 26.14
CA VAL A 333 3.56 5.70 25.91
C VAL A 333 3.75 7.21 25.83
N GLU A 334 4.75 7.75 26.53
CA GLU A 334 4.98 9.19 26.62
C GLU A 334 6.04 9.63 25.59
N THR A 335 5.60 10.28 24.50
CA THR A 335 6.49 10.86 23.48
C THR A 335 6.32 12.38 23.35
N PRO A 336 6.61 13.16 24.42
CA PRO A 336 6.38 14.61 24.45
C PRO A 336 7.30 15.40 23.50
N GLY A 337 8.50 14.90 23.17
CA GLY A 337 9.41 15.50 22.20
C GLY A 337 8.87 15.41 20.78
N LEU A 338 8.55 14.19 20.33
CA LEU A 338 7.94 13.93 19.03
C LEU A 338 6.57 14.61 18.91
N SER A 339 5.73 14.51 19.95
CA SER A 339 4.41 15.18 20.02
C SER A 339 4.49 16.70 20.20
N GLY A 340 5.68 17.24 20.47
CA GLY A 340 5.99 18.67 20.40
C GLY A 340 6.34 19.09 18.97
N TRP A 341 7.34 18.42 18.39
CA TRP A 341 7.87 18.68 17.05
C TRP A 341 6.83 18.45 15.93
N ALA A 342 6.03 17.38 16.03
CA ALA A 342 5.00 17.05 15.04
C ALA A 342 3.88 18.10 14.91
N ARG A 343 3.85 19.13 15.77
CA ARG A 343 2.95 20.28 15.63
C ARG A 343 3.36 21.26 14.52
N GLN A 344 4.55 21.08 13.96
CA GLN A 344 5.10 21.77 12.79
C GLN A 344 5.46 20.74 11.72
N ALA A 345 4.61 19.74 11.51
CA ALA A 345 4.85 18.66 10.55
C ALA A 345 3.53 18.11 9.99
N ALA A 346 3.64 17.39 8.88
CA ALA A 346 2.58 16.53 8.37
C ALA A 346 2.81 15.07 8.82
N THR A 347 1.81 14.48 9.46
CA THR A 347 1.79 13.08 9.90
C THR A 347 0.97 12.26 8.91
N PHE A 348 1.61 11.35 8.18
CA PHE A 348 0.92 10.36 7.33
C PHE A 348 0.35 9.26 8.22
N LEU A 349 -0.97 9.11 8.25
CA LEU A 349 -1.67 8.14 9.11
C LEU A 349 -1.53 6.69 8.63
N ALA A 350 -1.23 6.53 7.34
CA ALA A 350 -1.00 5.27 6.63
C ALA A 350 0.42 5.24 6.02
N GLY A 351 1.44 5.54 6.84
CA GLY A 351 2.84 5.32 6.49
C GLY A 351 3.21 3.84 6.52
N HIS A 352 3.81 3.31 5.45
CA HIS A 352 4.10 1.87 5.32
C HIS A 352 5.54 1.57 4.88
N SER A 353 6.16 0.61 5.55
CA SER A 353 7.40 0.02 5.08
C SER A 353 7.16 -1.00 3.96
N GLN A 354 8.15 -1.15 3.07
CA GLN A 354 8.07 -2.06 1.92
C GLN A 354 8.51 -3.48 2.28
N GLU A 355 9.15 -3.68 3.45
CA GLU A 355 9.51 -4.96 4.07
C GLU A 355 9.32 -4.88 5.60
N ASN A 356 9.39 -6.02 6.29
CA ASN A 356 9.10 -6.17 7.72
C ASN A 356 10.35 -6.36 8.61
N TRP A 357 11.55 -6.08 8.08
CA TRP A 357 12.81 -6.22 8.80
C TRP A 357 13.89 -5.27 8.25
N THR A 358 14.82 -4.87 9.12
CA THR A 358 15.67 -3.68 8.96
C THR A 358 16.35 -3.53 7.60
N LYS A 359 16.99 -4.60 7.08
CA LYS A 359 17.93 -4.46 5.96
C LYS A 359 17.28 -4.01 4.65
N PRO A 360 16.29 -4.72 4.08
CA PRO A 360 15.66 -4.26 2.85
C PRO A 360 14.83 -2.98 3.04
N SER A 361 14.21 -2.78 4.21
CA SER A 361 13.48 -1.54 4.51
C SER A 361 14.39 -0.31 4.47
N CYS A 362 15.58 -0.40 5.08
CA CYS A 362 16.60 0.65 5.01
C CYS A 362 17.19 0.83 3.59
N ALA A 363 17.32 -0.25 2.81
CA ALA A 363 17.75 -0.17 1.42
C ALA A 363 16.70 0.52 0.53
N THR A 364 15.41 0.25 0.74
CA THR A 364 14.29 0.98 0.13
C THR A 364 14.35 2.46 0.50
N LEU A 365 14.40 2.79 1.80
CA LEU A 365 14.43 4.17 2.31
C LEU A 365 15.58 5.03 1.76
N LEU A 366 16.74 4.41 1.49
CA LEU A 366 17.94 5.13 1.03
C LEU A 366 18.14 5.15 -0.49
N SER A 367 17.34 4.39 -1.26
CA SER A 367 17.42 4.32 -2.73
C SER A 367 16.16 4.79 -3.46
N GLY A 368 14.98 4.70 -2.83
CA GLY A 368 13.70 4.93 -3.50
C GLY A 368 13.31 3.81 -4.49
N LEU A 369 13.91 2.63 -4.33
CA LEU A 369 13.61 1.39 -5.07
C LEU A 369 12.80 0.42 -4.20
N PHE A 370 12.02 -0.45 -4.81
CA PHE A 370 11.36 -1.55 -4.11
C PHE A 370 12.32 -2.72 -3.76
N PRO A 371 11.95 -3.58 -2.78
CA PRO A 371 12.74 -4.75 -2.37
C PRO A 371 13.14 -5.68 -3.52
N TRP A 372 12.22 -5.87 -4.47
CA TRP A 372 12.39 -6.71 -5.66
C TRP A 372 13.22 -6.06 -6.78
N GLU A 373 13.57 -4.78 -6.64
CA GLU A 373 14.48 -4.05 -7.55
C GLU A 373 15.90 -4.02 -6.97
N HIS A 374 16.06 -3.61 -5.70
CA HIS A 374 17.38 -3.44 -5.07
C HIS A 374 18.01 -4.75 -4.51
N GLN A 375 17.29 -5.89 -4.58
CA GLN A 375 17.76 -7.26 -4.24
C GLN A 375 18.32 -7.52 -2.83
N ALA A 376 18.20 -6.58 -1.88
CA ALA A 376 18.86 -6.64 -0.57
C ALA A 376 18.03 -7.38 0.51
N THR A 377 17.27 -8.40 0.09
CA THR A 377 16.15 -9.01 0.84
C THR A 377 16.48 -10.35 1.52
N GLY A 378 17.66 -10.94 1.25
CA GLY A 378 18.14 -12.17 1.92
C GLY A 378 19.20 -11.90 2.99
N GLU A 379 19.38 -12.79 3.97
CA GLU A 379 20.35 -12.66 5.07
C GLU A 379 21.78 -12.31 4.57
N ASP A 380 22.27 -13.03 3.55
CA ASP A 380 23.60 -12.85 2.95
C ASP A 380 23.65 -11.81 1.83
N SER A 381 22.51 -11.23 1.42
CA SER A 381 22.46 -10.22 0.36
C SER A 381 23.01 -8.86 0.81
N GLN A 382 23.50 -8.07 -0.13
CA GLN A 382 23.95 -6.70 0.09
C GLN A 382 23.34 -5.76 -0.96
N VAL A 383 23.21 -4.47 -0.65
CA VAL A 383 22.87 -3.44 -1.64
C VAL A 383 23.94 -3.48 -2.74
N PRO A 384 23.59 -3.73 -4.02
CA PRO A 384 24.56 -3.77 -5.11
C PRO A 384 25.11 -2.37 -5.40
N GLY A 385 26.41 -2.25 -5.73
CA GLY A 385 27.03 -0.99 -6.17
C GLY A 385 26.59 -0.47 -7.54
N SER A 386 25.48 -0.99 -8.08
CA SER A 386 24.74 -0.42 -9.21
C SER A 386 23.44 0.28 -8.77
N VAL A 387 23.01 0.10 -7.51
CA VAL A 387 21.95 0.88 -6.87
C VAL A 387 22.59 2.17 -6.33
N GLU A 388 22.21 3.32 -6.89
CA GLU A 388 22.58 4.63 -6.35
C GLU A 388 21.82 4.86 -5.04
N LEU A 389 22.54 5.17 -3.96
CA LEU A 389 21.91 5.70 -2.73
C LEU A 389 21.80 7.22 -2.79
N LEU A 390 20.80 7.80 -2.12
CA LEU A 390 20.62 9.26 -2.02
C LEU A 390 21.88 9.96 -1.48
N SER A 391 22.66 9.27 -0.63
CA SER A 391 23.97 9.75 -0.17
C SER A 391 24.96 9.96 -1.30
N GLU A 392 25.00 9.09 -2.31
CA GLU A 392 25.86 9.23 -3.49
C GLU A 392 25.41 10.39 -4.36
N ARG A 393 24.10 10.43 -4.66
CA ARG A 393 23.47 11.49 -5.46
C ARG A 393 23.76 12.88 -4.87
N LEU A 394 23.47 13.09 -3.58
CA LEU A 394 23.66 14.37 -2.92
C LEU A 394 25.13 14.73 -2.69
N ARG A 395 26.01 13.74 -2.42
CA ARG A 395 27.45 13.98 -2.35
C ARG A 395 28.03 14.40 -3.71
N GLY A 396 27.50 13.87 -4.80
CA GLY A 396 27.80 14.32 -6.17
C GLY A 396 27.43 15.78 -6.40
N GLU A 397 26.28 16.21 -5.88
CA GLU A 397 25.82 17.63 -5.86
C GLU A 397 26.48 18.48 -4.74
N GLY A 398 27.57 17.98 -4.11
CA GLY A 398 28.42 18.72 -3.18
C GLY A 398 27.99 18.72 -1.70
N PHE A 399 26.92 18.02 -1.33
CA PHE A 399 26.43 17.96 0.05
C PHE A 399 27.46 17.30 0.97
N HIS A 400 27.55 17.76 2.21
CA HIS A 400 28.29 17.06 3.26
C HIS A 400 27.41 15.95 3.85
N THR A 401 27.78 14.69 3.63
CA THR A 401 26.92 13.54 3.92
C THR A 401 27.37 12.77 5.17
N GLY A 402 26.47 12.57 6.12
CA GLY A 402 26.72 11.89 7.39
C GLY A 402 25.71 10.78 7.70
N ALA A 403 26.19 9.61 8.11
CA ALA A 403 25.38 8.49 8.55
C ALA A 403 25.85 7.97 9.92
N PHE A 404 24.89 7.81 10.84
CA PHE A 404 25.11 7.34 12.20
C PHE A 404 24.16 6.18 12.49
N VAL A 405 24.67 4.95 12.44
CA VAL A 405 23.86 3.74 12.29
C VAL A 405 24.08 2.74 13.43
N ALA A 406 23.04 2.55 14.23
CA ALA A 406 23.07 1.76 15.47
C ALA A 406 22.80 0.26 15.27
N ASN A 407 22.41 -0.15 14.05
CA ASN A 407 22.10 -1.52 13.65
C ASN A 407 23.27 -2.20 12.89
N GLY A 408 23.44 -3.52 13.04
CA GLY A 408 24.51 -4.30 12.39
C GLY A 408 24.26 -4.65 10.91
N PHE A 409 23.01 -4.82 10.49
CA PHE A 409 22.66 -5.15 9.10
C PHE A 409 22.78 -3.95 8.15
N VAL A 410 22.68 -2.72 8.66
CA VAL A 410 22.86 -1.48 7.88
C VAL A 410 24.32 -1.04 7.96
N SER A 411 25.21 -1.86 7.39
CA SER A 411 26.65 -1.69 7.53
C SER A 411 27.43 -1.72 6.20
N ASP A 412 28.73 -1.43 6.30
CA ASP A 412 29.68 -1.48 5.20
C ASP A 412 29.74 -2.85 4.52
N ARG A 413 29.56 -3.93 5.29
CA ARG A 413 29.54 -5.30 4.81
C ARG A 413 28.32 -5.62 3.93
N PHE A 414 27.24 -4.84 4.06
CA PHE A 414 25.97 -5.01 3.33
C PHE A 414 25.68 -3.87 2.31
N GLY A 415 26.70 -3.09 1.92
CA GLY A 415 26.63 -2.08 0.85
C GLY A 415 26.33 -0.63 1.29
N PHE A 416 25.87 -0.41 2.52
CA PHE A 416 25.39 0.91 2.98
C PHE A 416 26.47 2.00 3.15
N ARG A 417 27.76 1.68 2.94
CA ARG A 417 28.87 2.65 3.02
C ARG A 417 28.94 3.62 1.81
N GLN A 418 28.16 3.36 0.76
CA GLN A 418 28.06 4.19 -0.44
C GLN A 418 27.67 5.66 -0.13
N GLY A 419 28.38 6.62 -0.74
CA GLY A 419 27.98 8.03 -0.74
C GLY A 419 28.28 8.88 0.51
N TRP A 420 28.95 8.35 1.54
CA TRP A 420 29.12 9.08 2.81
C TRP A 420 30.50 9.76 2.96
N ASP A 421 30.51 11.05 3.32
CA ASP A 421 31.71 11.74 3.86
C ASP A 421 31.99 11.29 5.31
N THR A 422 30.96 10.99 6.09
CA THR A 422 31.04 10.36 7.42
C THR A 422 30.11 9.17 7.50
N PHE A 423 30.63 7.96 7.72
CA PHE A 423 29.82 6.76 7.99
C PHE A 423 30.31 6.13 9.28
N ARG A 424 29.43 6.09 10.30
CA ARG A 424 29.68 5.50 11.61
C ARG A 424 28.66 4.39 11.86
N ASN A 425 29.14 3.17 12.09
CA ASN A 425 28.29 2.04 12.46
C ASN A 425 28.69 1.55 13.86
N TYR A 426 27.81 1.77 14.84
CA TYR A 426 28.16 1.55 16.25
C TYR A 426 28.44 0.08 16.57
N VAL A 427 27.77 -0.85 15.89
CA VAL A 427 27.92 -2.30 16.09
C VAL A 427 29.25 -2.78 15.55
N ARG A 428 29.55 -2.44 14.28
CA ARG A 428 30.79 -2.83 13.59
C ARG A 428 32.03 -2.22 14.27
N GLU A 429 31.90 -1.02 14.82
CA GLU A 429 32.96 -0.32 15.55
C GLU A 429 33.05 -0.68 17.05
N GLY A 430 32.19 -1.56 17.58
CA GLY A 430 32.22 -1.96 18.99
C GLY A 430 31.86 -0.84 19.98
N ARG A 431 31.06 0.14 19.53
CA ARG A 431 30.58 1.27 20.32
C ARG A 431 29.28 0.92 21.06
N ARG A 432 28.92 1.77 22.03
CA ARG A 432 27.57 1.77 22.63
C ARG A 432 26.61 2.43 21.64
N ASN A 433 25.48 1.77 21.34
CA ASN A 433 24.59 2.12 20.24
C ASN A 433 23.23 2.73 20.66
N MET A 434 22.91 2.78 21.96
CA MET A 434 21.71 3.45 22.50
C MET A 434 21.60 4.91 22.05
N ALA A 435 20.37 5.39 21.86
CA ALA A 435 20.01 6.69 21.28
C ALA A 435 20.79 7.89 21.85
N ARG A 436 21.11 7.92 23.16
CA ARG A 436 21.93 9.02 23.73
C ARG A 436 23.29 9.18 23.08
N PHE A 437 23.97 8.06 22.77
CA PHE A 437 25.31 8.08 22.20
C PHE A 437 25.27 8.44 20.72
N VAL A 438 24.21 8.02 20.03
CA VAL A 438 23.91 8.44 18.66
C VAL A 438 23.65 9.95 18.61
N ALA A 439 22.83 10.48 19.52
CA ALA A 439 22.55 11.91 19.63
C ALA A 439 23.80 12.73 19.99
N GLU A 440 24.61 12.30 20.97
CA GLU A 440 25.90 12.93 21.33
C GLU A 440 26.81 13.06 20.10
N ASP A 441 27.00 11.97 19.35
CA ASP A 441 27.86 11.94 18.16
C ASP A 441 27.28 12.72 16.96
N VAL A 442 25.96 12.72 16.78
CA VAL A 442 25.26 13.53 15.75
C VAL A 442 25.38 15.01 16.04
N ILE A 443 25.18 15.44 17.30
CA ILE A 443 25.28 16.85 17.71
C ILE A 443 26.73 17.33 17.53
N ALA A 444 27.73 16.52 17.90
CA ALA A 444 29.14 16.83 17.67
C ALA A 444 29.50 16.90 16.17
N TRP A 445 28.84 16.13 15.31
CA TRP A 445 29.00 16.22 13.85
C TRP A 445 28.36 17.49 13.28
N LEU A 446 27.17 17.87 13.78
CA LEU A 446 26.52 19.13 13.42
C LEU A 446 27.40 20.35 13.76
N ASP A 447 28.19 20.30 14.84
CA ASP A 447 29.18 21.32 15.20
C ASP A 447 30.46 21.29 14.36
N ALA A 448 30.84 20.12 13.81
CA ALA A 448 32.09 19.93 13.06
C ALA A 448 31.92 20.04 11.53
N ARG A 449 30.69 20.12 11.02
CA ARG A 449 30.38 20.18 9.58
C ARG A 449 30.84 21.50 8.93
N PRO A 450 31.16 21.52 7.62
CA PRO A 450 31.32 22.77 6.87
C PRO A 450 30.00 23.56 6.80
N GLU A 451 30.00 24.83 7.18
CA GLU A 451 28.80 25.68 7.18
C GLU A 451 28.39 26.19 5.78
N ASP A 452 29.35 26.21 4.85
CA ASP A 452 29.17 26.66 3.46
C ASP A 452 28.44 25.62 2.59
N ARG A 453 28.67 24.32 2.85
CA ARG A 453 27.99 23.21 2.17
C ARG A 453 26.59 22.95 2.75
N PRO A 454 25.60 22.58 1.92
CA PRO A 454 24.39 21.91 2.42
C PRO A 454 24.75 20.53 2.99
N PHE A 455 23.88 19.94 3.82
CA PHE A 455 24.13 18.62 4.39
C PHE A 455 22.97 17.62 4.19
N PHE A 456 23.33 16.35 4.14
CA PHE A 456 22.40 15.22 4.27
C PHE A 456 22.83 14.36 5.46
N LEU A 457 21.91 14.13 6.39
CA LEU A 457 22.15 13.40 7.63
C LEU A 457 21.17 12.23 7.75
N TYR A 458 21.70 11.01 7.85
CA TYR A 458 20.96 9.82 8.22
C TYR A 458 21.27 9.44 9.67
N VAL A 459 20.26 9.43 10.52
CA VAL A 459 20.33 8.99 11.92
C VAL A 459 19.48 7.73 12.03
N HIS A 460 20.09 6.62 12.45
CA HIS A 460 19.41 5.34 12.64
C HIS A 460 19.76 4.84 14.04
N THR A 461 18.81 5.01 14.97
CA THR A 461 18.89 4.61 16.39
C THR A 461 18.28 3.24 16.60
N ILE A 462 18.86 2.44 17.51
CA ILE A 462 18.45 1.04 17.71
C ILE A 462 17.26 0.88 18.64
N ASP A 463 17.13 1.69 19.69
CA ASP A 463 16.05 1.59 20.69
C ASP A 463 14.73 2.02 20.01
N PRO A 464 13.62 1.25 20.01
CA PRO A 464 13.28 0.09 20.87
C PRO A 464 13.49 -1.34 20.30
N HIS A 465 14.39 -1.58 19.34
CA HIS A 465 14.74 -2.93 18.88
C HIS A 465 15.36 -3.80 20.00
N VAL A 466 14.99 -5.08 20.02
CA VAL A 466 15.50 -6.13 20.92
C VAL A 466 17.05 -6.16 20.99
N PRO A 467 17.71 -6.50 22.13
CA PRO A 467 17.18 -6.75 23.47
C PRO A 467 16.65 -5.50 24.17
N TYR A 468 15.38 -5.51 24.57
CA TYR A 468 14.72 -4.37 25.22
C TYR A 468 15.32 -4.11 26.62
N ILE A 469 16.12 -3.04 26.75
CA ILE A 469 16.85 -2.65 27.95
C ILE A 469 16.70 -1.12 28.19
N PRO A 470 15.49 -0.65 28.50
CA PRO A 470 15.26 0.75 28.88
C PRO A 470 15.94 1.12 30.21
N PRO A 471 16.20 2.42 30.45
CA PRO A 471 16.53 2.90 31.78
C PRO A 471 15.44 2.54 32.80
N SER A 472 15.84 2.23 34.03
CA SER A 472 14.90 1.83 35.09
C SER A 472 13.88 2.91 35.47
N GLU A 473 14.16 4.18 35.15
CA GLU A 473 13.26 5.32 35.36
C GLU A 473 12.14 5.43 34.31
N ASP A 474 12.33 4.84 33.12
CA ASP A 474 11.29 4.79 32.08
C ASP A 474 10.46 3.53 32.21
N LEU A 475 11.11 2.39 32.45
CA LEU A 475 10.44 1.12 32.76
C LEU A 475 9.49 1.25 33.96
N ALA A 476 9.87 2.03 34.99
CA ALA A 476 9.03 2.27 36.15
C ALA A 476 7.77 3.12 35.87
N ARG A 477 7.60 3.70 34.68
CA ARG A 477 6.34 4.34 34.25
C ARG A 477 5.31 3.30 33.80
N TYR A 478 5.79 2.24 33.15
CA TYR A 478 4.96 1.23 32.47
C TYR A 478 4.82 -0.08 33.26
N ASP A 479 5.79 -0.35 34.13
CA ASP A 479 5.82 -1.48 35.05
C ASP A 479 6.58 -1.13 36.35
N PRO A 480 5.94 -0.41 37.28
CA PRO A 480 6.54 -0.03 38.57
C PRO A 480 6.61 -1.17 39.59
N ASP A 481 5.85 -2.25 39.39
CA ASP A 481 5.77 -3.36 40.33
C ASP A 481 6.98 -4.29 40.22
N PRO A 482 7.44 -4.92 41.33
CA PRO A 482 8.47 -5.94 41.28
C PRO A 482 8.15 -7.04 40.26
N TYR A 483 9.18 -7.50 39.55
CA TYR A 483 9.10 -8.57 38.57
C TYR A 483 10.18 -9.62 38.83
N ASP A 484 9.77 -10.88 38.98
CA ASP A 484 10.61 -12.05 39.27
C ASP A 484 10.43 -13.19 38.24
N GLY A 485 9.74 -12.93 37.12
CA GLY A 485 9.52 -13.87 36.03
C GLY A 485 10.70 -14.01 35.06
N VAL A 486 10.42 -14.55 33.86
CA VAL A 486 11.44 -14.97 32.88
C VAL A 486 12.00 -13.84 31.99
N VAL A 487 11.32 -12.70 31.89
CA VAL A 487 11.67 -11.60 30.96
C VAL A 487 12.75 -10.68 31.55
N ASP A 488 14.02 -11.05 31.32
CA ASP A 488 15.20 -10.25 31.70
C ASP A 488 16.29 -10.32 30.61
N PHE A 489 16.24 -9.37 29.68
CA PHE A 489 17.19 -9.25 28.58
C PHE A 489 18.63 -8.89 29.00
N HIS A 490 18.88 -8.52 30.26
CA HIS A 490 20.25 -8.41 30.78
C HIS A 490 20.89 -9.79 31.00
N ARG A 491 20.09 -10.85 31.20
CA ARG A 491 20.56 -12.22 31.42
C ARG A 491 20.62 -13.03 30.13
N ASP A 492 19.62 -12.88 29.27
CA ASP A 492 19.52 -13.61 28.02
C ASP A 492 19.10 -12.67 26.87
N ARG A 493 20.00 -12.44 25.91
CA ARG A 493 19.72 -11.65 24.71
C ARG A 493 19.00 -12.43 23.60
N ALA A 494 19.02 -13.76 23.66
CA ALA A 494 18.28 -14.64 22.75
C ALA A 494 16.88 -15.01 23.29
N LEU A 495 16.48 -14.42 24.43
CA LEU A 495 15.19 -14.60 25.08
C LEU A 495 14.01 -14.48 24.11
N LEU A 496 14.02 -13.48 23.21
CA LEU A 496 12.92 -13.26 22.27
C LEU A 496 12.76 -14.43 21.29
N GLU A 497 13.86 -14.94 20.74
CA GLU A 497 13.87 -16.16 19.92
C GLU A 497 13.49 -17.41 20.74
N GLY A 498 13.81 -17.44 22.03
CA GLY A 498 13.28 -18.43 22.97
C GLY A 498 11.76 -18.41 23.07
N ILE A 499 11.15 -17.22 23.16
CA ILE A 499 9.69 -17.02 23.25
C ILE A 499 9.01 -17.31 21.91
N LYS A 500 9.46 -16.67 20.82
CA LYS A 500 8.97 -16.80 19.45
C LYS A 500 8.99 -18.24 18.96
N GLY A 501 10.06 -18.98 19.27
CA GLY A 501 10.17 -20.42 19.00
C GLY A 501 9.38 -21.34 19.95
N GLY A 502 8.51 -20.81 20.81
CA GLY A 502 7.68 -21.58 21.75
C GLY A 502 8.44 -22.30 22.87
N ARG A 503 9.75 -22.05 23.01
CA ARG A 503 10.64 -22.72 23.98
C ARG A 503 10.53 -22.11 25.38
N ILE A 504 10.17 -20.83 25.46
CA ILE A 504 9.97 -20.06 26.69
C ILE A 504 8.50 -19.58 26.74
N PRO A 505 7.59 -20.33 27.40
CA PRO A 505 6.18 -19.95 27.47
C PRO A 505 5.97 -18.77 28.43
N LEU A 506 5.33 -17.69 27.94
CA LEU A 506 5.02 -16.51 28.74
C LEU A 506 3.63 -16.57 29.39
N ASN A 507 3.58 -16.20 30.67
CA ASN A 507 2.33 -15.92 31.38
C ASN A 507 1.88 -14.44 31.18
N ALA A 508 0.68 -14.08 31.62
CA ALA A 508 0.14 -12.72 31.43
C ALA A 508 1.02 -11.61 32.03
N ARG A 509 1.68 -11.84 33.18
CA ARG A 509 2.60 -10.87 33.80
C ARG A 509 3.90 -10.69 33.02
N ASP A 510 4.32 -11.74 32.30
CA ASP A 510 5.52 -11.69 31.44
C ASP A 510 5.27 -10.90 30.15
N ARG A 511 4.04 -10.96 29.61
CA ARG A 511 3.64 -10.17 28.42
C ARG A 511 3.62 -8.68 28.74
N VAL A 512 2.90 -8.29 29.80
CA VAL A 512 2.91 -6.93 30.36
C VAL A 512 4.34 -6.43 30.67
N ARG A 513 5.25 -7.33 31.09
CA ARG A 513 6.67 -6.99 31.30
C ARG A 513 7.40 -6.70 29.98
N LEU A 514 7.20 -7.52 28.96
CA LEU A 514 7.81 -7.36 27.63
C LEU A 514 7.32 -6.07 26.95
N GLU A 515 6.01 -5.83 26.95
CA GLU A 515 5.37 -4.60 26.48
C GLU A 515 5.93 -3.35 27.20
N ALA A 516 6.06 -3.40 28.53
CA ALA A 516 6.58 -2.30 29.33
C ALA A 516 8.09 -2.01 29.14
N LEU A 517 8.87 -3.00 28.66
CA LEU A 517 10.26 -2.78 28.29
C LEU A 517 10.36 -2.00 26.97
N TYR A 518 9.57 -2.40 25.97
CA TYR A 518 9.47 -1.72 24.68
C TYR A 518 8.96 -0.26 24.83
N ASP A 519 7.86 -0.04 25.57
CA ASP A 519 7.33 1.30 25.86
C ASP A 519 8.32 2.20 26.61
N GLY A 520 9.12 1.59 27.49
CA GLY A 520 10.20 2.27 28.21
C GLY A 520 11.29 2.77 27.26
N GLU A 521 11.61 2.02 26.21
CA GLU A 521 12.64 2.41 25.23
C GLU A 521 12.18 3.52 24.30
N ILE A 522 10.91 3.50 23.87
CA ILE A 522 10.31 4.62 23.11
C ILE A 522 10.36 5.93 23.92
N THR A 523 10.03 5.85 25.21
CA THR A 523 10.03 7.01 26.14
C THR A 523 11.44 7.51 26.50
N TYR A 524 12.41 6.59 26.49
CA TYR A 524 13.83 6.93 26.59
C TYR A 524 14.34 7.61 25.30
N HIS A 525 13.97 7.06 24.15
CA HIS A 525 14.37 7.49 22.81
C HIS A 525 13.86 8.90 22.47
N ASP A 526 12.58 9.20 22.75
CA ASP A 526 11.93 10.50 22.47
C ASP A 526 12.77 11.70 22.94
N ARG A 527 13.39 11.57 24.11
CA ARG A 527 14.25 12.60 24.71
C ARG A 527 15.56 12.83 23.96
N HIS A 528 16.04 11.81 23.26
CA HIS A 528 17.24 11.86 22.43
C HIS A 528 16.94 12.22 20.96
N PHE A 529 15.75 11.90 20.45
CA PHE A 529 15.21 12.54 19.25
C PHE A 529 15.08 14.06 19.47
N ALA A 530 14.40 14.47 20.55
CA ALA A 530 14.21 15.88 20.89
C ALA A 530 15.53 16.65 20.99
N SER A 531 16.56 16.08 21.64
CA SER A 531 17.86 16.76 21.77
C SER A 531 18.57 17.01 20.44
N VAL A 532 18.32 16.18 19.41
CA VAL A 532 18.80 16.37 18.03
C VAL A 532 17.98 17.43 17.29
N ILE A 533 16.66 17.46 17.46
CA ILE A 533 15.79 18.52 16.88
C ILE A 533 16.14 19.89 17.46
N GLU A 534 16.18 20.02 18.79
CA GLU A 534 16.63 21.24 19.47
C GLU A 534 18.06 21.65 19.04
N ALA A 535 18.91 20.70 18.64
CA ALA A 535 20.25 20.97 18.14
C ALA A 535 20.26 21.56 16.72
N LEU A 536 19.27 21.25 15.88
CA LEU A 536 19.04 21.94 14.60
C LEU A 536 18.49 23.35 14.84
N GLU A 537 17.52 23.49 15.74
CA GLU A 537 16.90 24.79 16.12
C GLU A 537 17.94 25.77 16.69
N ARG A 538 18.72 25.35 17.69
CA ARG A 538 19.77 26.17 18.32
C ARG A 538 20.87 26.63 17.36
N ARG A 539 21.01 25.98 16.20
CA ARG A 539 21.98 26.32 15.14
C ARG A 539 21.34 27.09 13.97
N GLY A 540 20.05 27.43 14.06
CA GLY A 540 19.30 28.11 13.01
C GLY A 540 19.04 27.26 11.76
N LEU A 541 19.17 25.93 11.87
CA LEU A 541 19.10 25.01 10.73
C LEU A 541 17.68 24.47 10.49
N ALA A 542 16.83 24.49 11.50
CA ALA A 542 15.49 23.91 11.44
C ALA A 542 14.69 24.43 10.24
N ASP A 543 14.74 25.73 9.94
CA ASP A 543 13.89 26.34 8.91
C ASP A 543 14.52 26.29 7.51
N GLU A 544 15.74 25.75 7.38
CA GLU A 544 16.38 25.40 6.10
C GLU A 544 16.41 23.88 5.83
N THR A 545 15.76 23.05 6.66
CA THR A 545 15.97 21.59 6.67
C THR A 545 14.66 20.80 6.55
N LEU A 546 14.56 19.94 5.53
CA LEU A 546 13.56 18.87 5.49
C LEU A 546 13.95 17.82 6.55
N VAL A 547 13.05 17.54 7.49
CA VAL A 547 13.22 16.47 8.48
C VAL A 547 12.13 15.42 8.28
N VAL A 548 12.52 14.19 7.98
CA VAL A 548 11.64 13.02 7.92
C VAL A 548 11.94 12.14 9.12
N PHE A 549 10.95 11.92 9.98
CA PHE A 549 11.00 10.96 11.08
C PHE A 549 10.20 9.71 10.70
N THR A 550 10.79 8.53 10.88
CA THR A 550 10.16 7.27 10.49
C THR A 550 10.71 6.05 11.25
N SER A 551 10.19 4.86 10.91
CA SER A 551 10.75 3.56 11.28
C SER A 551 11.03 2.74 10.01
N ASP A 552 11.86 1.72 10.10
CA ASP A 552 12.07 0.71 9.06
C ASP A 552 11.03 -0.41 9.09
N HIS A 553 10.46 -0.72 10.25
CA HIS A 553 9.32 -1.62 10.47
C HIS A 553 8.76 -1.45 11.88
N GLY A 554 7.72 -2.19 12.23
CA GLY A 554 7.23 -2.30 13.61
C GLY A 554 7.73 -3.57 14.32
N GLU A 555 7.00 -4.01 15.33
CA GLU A 555 7.34 -5.11 16.23
C GLU A 555 6.04 -5.81 16.69
N GLU A 556 5.90 -7.13 16.51
CA GLU A 556 4.72 -7.85 16.99
C GLU A 556 4.83 -8.09 18.49
N LEU A 557 3.78 -7.74 19.22
CA LEU A 557 3.65 -7.84 20.69
C LEU A 557 2.50 -8.79 21.04
N PHE A 558 2.45 -9.93 20.34
CA PHE A 558 1.42 -10.96 20.40
C PHE A 558 0.05 -10.61 19.80
N ASP A 559 -0.02 -9.52 19.01
CA ASP A 559 -1.20 -9.07 18.28
C ASP A 559 -1.82 -10.20 17.43
N HIS A 560 -0.99 -10.93 16.67
CA HIS A 560 -1.36 -12.11 15.89
C HIS A 560 -0.78 -13.42 16.46
N GLY A 561 -0.40 -13.41 17.75
CA GLY A 561 0.03 -14.58 18.53
C GLY A 561 1.52 -14.90 18.50
N SER A 562 2.34 -14.16 17.75
CA SER A 562 3.79 -14.29 17.65
C SER A 562 4.51 -13.19 18.46
N VAL A 563 5.82 -12.99 18.27
CA VAL A 563 6.53 -11.84 18.86
C VAL A 563 7.76 -11.45 18.03
N GLY A 564 8.11 -10.17 18.07
CA GLY A 564 9.21 -9.58 17.30
C GLY A 564 8.82 -9.31 15.84
N HIS A 565 9.80 -9.17 14.95
CA HIS A 565 9.58 -8.81 13.53
C HIS A 565 10.04 -9.91 12.55
N GLY A 566 10.08 -9.60 11.24
CA GLY A 566 10.68 -10.47 10.21
C GLY A 566 9.96 -11.79 9.93
N HIS A 567 8.62 -11.84 10.01
CA HIS A 567 7.85 -13.08 9.82
C HIS A 567 6.38 -12.94 9.35
N SER A 568 5.73 -11.78 9.50
CA SER A 568 4.35 -11.50 9.04
C SER A 568 4.28 -10.17 8.27
N VAL A 569 3.11 -9.78 7.76
CA VAL A 569 2.91 -8.49 7.05
C VAL A 569 1.74 -7.67 7.60
N TRP A 570 1.41 -7.93 8.87
CA TRP A 570 0.37 -7.23 9.61
C TRP A 570 0.78 -5.78 9.92
N GLU A 571 -0.19 -4.92 10.21
CA GLU A 571 0.04 -3.49 10.48
C GLU A 571 1.08 -3.26 11.59
N GLU A 572 1.10 -4.07 12.65
CA GLU A 572 2.10 -3.94 13.71
C GLU A 572 3.54 -4.20 13.27
N LEU A 573 3.77 -4.78 12.08
CA LEU A 573 5.10 -4.89 11.46
C LEU A 573 5.35 -3.93 10.31
N ILE A 574 4.33 -3.51 9.55
CA ILE A 574 4.54 -2.73 8.32
C ILE A 574 4.04 -1.29 8.37
N ARG A 575 3.15 -0.94 9.31
CA ARG A 575 2.61 0.41 9.50
C ARG A 575 3.54 1.23 10.41
N VAL A 576 4.47 1.92 9.77
CA VAL A 576 5.50 2.72 10.43
C VAL A 576 5.05 4.17 10.63
N PRO A 577 5.56 4.88 11.65
CA PRO A 577 5.45 6.34 11.66
C PRO A 577 6.10 6.91 10.40
N LEU A 578 5.48 7.94 9.83
CA LEU A 578 6.03 8.73 8.75
C LEU A 578 5.57 10.18 8.93
N ILE A 579 6.47 10.99 9.47
CA ILE A 579 6.22 12.39 9.85
C ILE A 579 7.22 13.28 9.11
N VAL A 580 6.72 14.27 8.39
CA VAL A 580 7.51 15.14 7.51
C VAL A 580 7.38 16.59 7.95
N ARG A 581 8.48 17.20 8.44
CA ARG A 581 8.62 18.65 8.60
C ARG A 581 9.36 19.23 7.39
N TRP A 582 8.61 19.89 6.52
CA TRP A 582 9.10 20.65 5.38
C TRP A 582 8.79 22.15 5.63
N PRO A 583 9.78 22.96 6.03
CA PRO A 583 9.59 24.38 6.34
C PRO A 583 8.95 25.16 5.19
N GLY A 584 7.96 26.00 5.50
CA GLY A 584 7.18 26.75 4.51
C GLY A 584 6.08 25.93 3.81
N LEU A 585 5.89 24.67 4.17
CA LEU A 585 4.87 23.77 3.61
C LEU A 585 4.07 23.04 4.69
N THR A 586 4.71 22.56 5.75
CA THR A 586 4.08 21.80 6.84
C THR A 586 4.23 22.52 8.19
N ASP A 587 4.18 23.85 8.21
CA ASP A 587 4.48 24.64 9.41
C ASP A 587 3.41 24.50 10.53
N GLU A 588 2.25 23.94 10.19
CA GLU A 588 1.16 23.59 11.12
C GLU A 588 0.89 22.07 11.13
N ALA A 589 0.31 21.60 12.24
CA ALA A 589 0.03 20.19 12.51
C ALA A 589 -1.00 19.59 11.53
N THR A 590 -0.53 18.92 10.49
CA THR A 590 -1.37 18.35 9.43
C THR A 590 -1.46 16.83 9.56
N ARG A 591 -2.65 16.26 9.41
CA ARG A 591 -2.86 14.81 9.27
C ARG A 591 -3.14 14.50 7.80
N ILE A 592 -2.45 13.49 7.25
CA ILE A 592 -2.61 13.05 5.86
C ILE A 592 -3.17 11.63 5.88
N GLU A 593 -4.30 11.44 5.21
CA GLU A 593 -5.02 10.15 5.15
C GLU A 593 -4.52 9.28 3.98
N GLU A 594 -3.99 9.90 2.93
CA GLU A 594 -3.36 9.20 1.80
C GLU A 594 -2.16 8.34 2.26
N ALA A 595 -2.16 7.08 1.87
CA ALA A 595 -1.07 6.15 2.16
C ALA A 595 0.24 6.55 1.44
N ALA A 596 1.36 6.35 2.13
CA ALA A 596 2.71 6.67 1.64
C ALA A 596 3.73 5.59 2.06
N GLY A 597 4.73 5.33 1.22
CA GLY A 597 5.79 4.35 1.49
C GLY A 597 7.14 4.97 1.88
N LEU A 598 8.03 4.20 2.52
CA LEU A 598 9.44 4.59 2.69
C LEU A 598 10.14 4.82 1.34
N VAL A 599 9.72 4.08 0.30
CA VAL A 599 10.16 4.24 -1.09
C VAL A 599 9.95 5.67 -1.63
N ASP A 600 8.98 6.40 -1.08
CA ASP A 600 8.60 7.76 -1.50
C ASP A 600 9.47 8.85 -0.86
N VAL A 601 10.28 8.52 0.13
CA VAL A 601 11.06 9.49 0.92
C VAL A 601 12.23 10.07 0.11
N VAL A 602 12.91 9.26 -0.70
CA VAL A 602 13.98 9.72 -1.62
C VAL A 602 13.49 10.74 -2.64
N PRO A 603 12.45 10.48 -3.47
CA PRO A 603 11.96 11.47 -4.43
C PRO A 603 11.35 12.70 -3.75
N THR A 604 10.79 12.57 -2.54
CA THR A 604 10.32 13.72 -1.74
C THR A 604 11.50 14.61 -1.32
N ALA A 605 12.63 14.03 -0.92
CA ALA A 605 13.83 14.79 -0.56
C ALA A 605 14.48 15.48 -1.77
N LEU A 606 14.45 14.86 -2.95
CA LEU A 606 14.93 15.47 -4.19
C LEU A 606 14.04 16.65 -4.62
N ASP A 607 12.71 16.50 -4.59
CA ASP A 607 11.73 17.57 -4.85
C ASP A 607 11.92 18.75 -3.87
N ALA A 608 12.14 18.47 -2.58
CA ALA A 608 12.43 19.50 -1.57
C ALA A 608 13.73 20.28 -1.81
N LEU A 609 14.74 19.66 -2.42
CA LEU A 609 15.96 20.34 -2.89
C LEU A 609 15.77 20.99 -4.28
N GLY A 610 14.65 20.69 -4.93
CA GLY A 610 14.33 21.10 -6.29
C GLY A 610 15.26 20.49 -7.34
N MET A 611 15.53 19.19 -7.15
CA MET A 611 16.23 18.27 -8.02
C MET A 611 15.23 17.27 -8.60
N GLU A 612 15.36 16.93 -9.88
CA GLU A 612 14.57 15.85 -10.47
C GLU A 612 15.08 14.47 -9.99
N PRO A 613 14.19 13.50 -9.69
CA PRO A 613 14.57 12.11 -9.50
C PRO A 613 15.09 11.49 -10.80
N SER A 614 15.91 10.45 -10.70
CA SER A 614 16.31 9.65 -11.85
C SER A 614 15.19 8.68 -12.24
N GLU A 615 15.15 8.27 -13.52
CA GLU A 615 14.18 7.27 -14.04
C GLU A 615 14.27 5.89 -13.34
N ALA A 616 15.31 5.66 -12.56
CA ALA A 616 15.48 4.48 -11.73
C ALA A 616 14.64 4.52 -10.43
N VAL A 617 14.30 5.69 -9.90
CA VAL A 617 13.51 5.80 -8.65
C VAL A 617 12.07 5.38 -8.91
N SER A 618 11.56 4.46 -8.09
CA SER A 618 10.23 3.86 -8.25
C SER A 618 9.17 4.40 -7.28
N GLY A 619 9.59 5.03 -6.18
CA GLY A 619 8.72 5.85 -5.34
C GLY A 619 8.35 7.18 -6.00
N ARG A 620 7.41 7.92 -5.41
CA ARG A 620 6.90 9.19 -5.95
C ARG A 620 6.90 10.27 -4.87
N SER A 621 7.25 11.50 -5.22
CA SER A 621 7.26 12.63 -4.26
C SER A 621 5.91 12.77 -3.54
N LEU A 622 5.98 13.04 -2.24
CA LEU A 622 4.84 13.36 -1.37
C LEU A 622 4.47 14.85 -1.40
N ALA A 623 5.29 15.70 -2.03
CA ALA A 623 5.04 17.14 -2.14
C ALA A 623 3.67 17.53 -2.74
N PRO A 624 3.07 16.79 -3.70
CA PRO A 624 1.71 17.08 -4.17
C PRO A 624 0.67 16.94 -3.05
N ILE A 625 0.76 15.85 -2.28
CA ILE A 625 -0.16 15.53 -1.17
C ILE A 625 0.01 16.55 -0.04
N LEU A 626 1.26 16.84 0.34
CA LEU A 626 1.61 17.83 1.36
C LEU A 626 1.12 19.26 1.03
N ARG A 627 0.82 19.56 -0.23
CA ARG A 627 0.22 20.83 -0.68
C ARG A 627 -1.31 20.85 -0.67
N GLY A 628 -1.97 19.78 -0.21
CA GLY A 628 -3.41 19.58 -0.36
C GLY A 628 -3.82 19.26 -1.81
N GLY A 629 -2.90 18.70 -2.60
CA GLY A 629 -3.14 18.22 -3.95
C GLY A 629 -3.56 16.76 -3.97
N THR A 630 -4.55 16.43 -4.80
CA THR A 630 -4.96 15.05 -5.07
C THR A 630 -4.30 14.56 -6.36
N GLU A 631 -3.88 13.29 -6.36
CA GLU A 631 -3.57 12.58 -7.60
C GLU A 631 -4.86 12.30 -8.39
N ASP A 632 -4.77 12.09 -9.70
CA ASP A 632 -5.92 11.82 -10.57
C ASP A 632 -6.35 10.34 -10.61
N ALA A 633 -5.91 9.56 -9.63
CA ALA A 633 -6.51 8.32 -9.13
C ALA A 633 -5.89 8.00 -7.75
N PRO A 634 -6.49 7.10 -6.94
CA PRO A 634 -5.90 6.66 -5.68
C PRO A 634 -4.51 6.03 -5.83
N ARG A 635 -3.68 6.31 -4.82
CA ARG A 635 -2.29 5.94 -4.67
C ARG A 635 -2.16 4.57 -3.99
N PRO A 636 -1.71 3.52 -4.69
CA PRO A 636 -1.35 2.27 -4.04
C PRO A 636 0.00 2.39 -3.34
N VAL A 637 0.10 1.81 -2.15
CA VAL A 637 1.38 1.48 -1.49
C VAL A 637 1.48 -0.03 -1.43
N VAL A 638 2.64 -0.58 -1.80
CA VAL A 638 2.87 -2.03 -1.89
C VAL A 638 4.04 -2.43 -1.00
N THR A 639 3.87 -3.51 -0.26
CA THR A 639 4.90 -4.16 0.57
C THR A 639 5.14 -5.56 0.02
N GLY A 640 6.38 -6.05 0.03
CA GLY A 640 6.71 -7.38 -0.48
C GLY A 640 7.72 -8.10 0.40
N PHE A 641 7.30 -9.22 1.01
CA PHE A 641 8.09 -9.99 1.98
C PHE A 641 8.40 -11.41 1.47
N MET A 642 9.62 -11.88 1.71
CA MET A 642 10.12 -13.25 1.51
C MET A 642 9.48 -14.03 0.33
N ASN A 643 8.75 -15.12 0.60
CA ASN A 643 8.29 -16.11 -0.37
C ASN A 643 6.98 -15.68 -1.04
N GLY A 644 7.03 -14.58 -1.79
CA GLY A 644 5.92 -14.11 -2.63
C GLY A 644 4.79 -13.41 -1.90
N TRP A 645 4.89 -13.16 -0.59
CA TRP A 645 3.89 -12.39 0.14
C TRP A 645 3.89 -10.95 -0.36
N ARG A 646 2.71 -10.42 -0.66
CA ARG A 646 2.49 -9.04 -1.07
C ARG A 646 1.38 -8.44 -0.23
N THR A 647 1.49 -7.18 0.13
CA THR A 647 0.33 -6.38 0.52
C THR A 647 0.16 -5.21 -0.43
N ILE A 648 -1.07 -4.73 -0.55
CA ILE A 648 -1.38 -3.46 -1.17
C ILE A 648 -2.36 -2.71 -0.28
N VAL A 649 -2.10 -1.43 -0.06
CA VAL A 649 -2.95 -0.52 0.73
C VAL A 649 -3.43 0.61 -0.16
N VAL A 650 -4.74 0.85 -0.16
CA VAL A 650 -5.42 1.90 -0.94
C VAL A 650 -6.57 2.45 -0.10
N GLY A 651 -6.51 3.74 0.26
CA GLY A 651 -7.48 4.34 1.17
C GLY A 651 -7.49 3.62 2.52
N ARG A 652 -8.67 3.23 3.00
CA ARG A 652 -8.86 2.44 4.24
C ARG A 652 -8.64 0.94 4.06
N PHE A 653 -8.45 0.43 2.84
CA PHE A 653 -8.42 -1.01 2.56
C PHE A 653 -6.99 -1.54 2.38
N LYS A 654 -6.74 -2.72 2.95
CA LYS A 654 -5.50 -3.50 2.80
C LYS A 654 -5.83 -4.89 2.29
N LEU A 655 -5.17 -5.30 1.22
CA LEU A 655 -5.23 -6.67 0.70
C LEU A 655 -3.88 -7.34 0.92
N ILE A 656 -3.91 -8.55 1.48
CA ILE A 656 -2.75 -9.44 1.61
C ILE A 656 -2.91 -10.56 0.59
N GLN A 657 -1.90 -10.78 -0.24
CA GLN A 657 -1.80 -11.89 -1.18
C GLN A 657 -0.59 -12.76 -0.86
N ARG A 658 -0.81 -14.06 -0.68
CA ARG A 658 0.25 -15.04 -0.39
C ARG A 658 0.48 -16.04 -1.52
N THR A 659 -0.56 -16.43 -2.25
CA THR A 659 -0.50 -17.28 -3.45
C THR A 659 -1.53 -16.80 -4.49
N ALA A 660 -1.86 -17.60 -5.50
CA ALA A 660 -3.03 -17.36 -6.35
C ALA A 660 -4.34 -17.45 -5.55
N SER A 661 -4.46 -18.46 -4.67
CA SER A 661 -5.67 -18.87 -3.96
C SER A 661 -5.75 -18.42 -2.50
N HIS A 662 -4.67 -17.89 -1.90
CA HIS A 662 -4.72 -17.22 -0.60
C HIS A 662 -4.63 -15.70 -0.77
N ILE A 663 -5.79 -15.06 -0.62
CA ILE A 663 -6.00 -13.61 -0.57
C ILE A 663 -6.89 -13.30 0.63
N SER A 664 -6.53 -12.29 1.42
CA SER A 664 -7.35 -11.73 2.50
C SER A 664 -7.47 -10.21 2.36
N LEU A 665 -8.58 -9.63 2.81
CA LEU A 665 -8.89 -8.20 2.69
C LEU A 665 -9.37 -7.64 4.03
N TYR A 666 -8.80 -6.51 4.45
CA TYR A 666 -9.11 -5.84 5.71
C TYR A 666 -9.50 -4.38 5.49
N ASP A 667 -10.38 -3.88 6.36
CA ASP A 667 -10.77 -2.47 6.46
C ASP A 667 -10.08 -1.88 7.69
N LEU A 668 -8.97 -1.17 7.50
CA LEU A 668 -8.08 -0.70 8.56
C LEU A 668 -8.68 0.42 9.44
N GLU A 669 -9.84 0.97 9.06
CA GLU A 669 -10.56 1.95 9.88
C GLU A 669 -11.60 1.27 10.78
N ALA A 670 -12.25 0.19 10.31
CA ALA A 670 -13.22 -0.59 11.08
C ALA A 670 -12.57 -1.72 11.91
N ASP A 671 -11.46 -2.27 11.42
CA ASP A 671 -10.69 -3.38 11.97
C ASP A 671 -9.17 -3.08 11.85
N PRO A 672 -8.65 -2.11 12.62
CA PRO A 672 -7.23 -1.73 12.60
C PRO A 672 -6.28 -2.83 13.12
N GLY A 673 -6.81 -3.96 13.60
CA GLY A 673 -6.05 -5.12 14.07
C GLY A 673 -6.18 -6.35 13.18
N GLU A 674 -6.73 -6.23 11.95
CA GLU A 674 -6.78 -7.28 10.92
C GLU A 674 -7.40 -8.63 11.37
N GLN A 675 -8.37 -8.57 12.29
CA GLN A 675 -9.02 -9.75 12.88
C GLN A 675 -10.14 -10.36 12.02
N HIS A 676 -10.63 -9.65 11.00
CA HIS A 676 -11.81 -10.04 10.21
C HIS A 676 -11.60 -9.90 8.70
N ASP A 677 -11.27 -11.01 8.04
CA ASP A 677 -11.11 -11.08 6.59
C ASP A 677 -12.46 -10.89 5.84
N LEU A 678 -12.53 -9.82 5.06
CA LEU A 678 -13.67 -9.39 4.25
C LEU A 678 -13.63 -9.94 2.82
N ALA A 679 -12.56 -10.61 2.38
CA ALA A 679 -12.40 -11.03 0.99
C ALA A 679 -13.56 -11.90 0.45
N PRO A 680 -14.14 -12.86 1.22
CA PRO A 680 -15.30 -13.64 0.78
C PRO A 680 -16.59 -12.82 0.59
N GLU A 681 -16.68 -11.62 1.18
CA GLU A 681 -17.87 -10.77 1.10
C GLU A 681 -17.70 -9.51 0.24
N ARG A 682 -16.50 -9.25 -0.30
CA ARG A 682 -16.17 -8.00 -1.00
C ARG A 682 -15.43 -8.22 -2.34
N PRO A 683 -16.01 -8.96 -3.31
CA PRO A 683 -15.34 -9.27 -4.56
C PRO A 683 -14.98 -8.04 -5.43
N ILE A 684 -15.75 -6.94 -5.39
CA ILE A 684 -15.37 -5.70 -6.10
C ILE A 684 -14.14 -5.08 -5.43
N ALA A 685 -14.09 -5.02 -4.10
CA ALA A 685 -12.91 -4.55 -3.38
C ALA A 685 -11.67 -5.43 -3.62
N VAL A 686 -11.81 -6.75 -3.55
CA VAL A 686 -10.71 -7.69 -3.86
C VAL A 686 -10.19 -7.47 -5.28
N ARG A 687 -11.09 -7.35 -6.27
CA ARG A 687 -10.71 -7.09 -7.67
C ARG A 687 -10.00 -5.76 -7.84
N TYR A 688 -10.46 -4.71 -7.17
CA TYR A 688 -9.86 -3.38 -7.20
C TYR A 688 -8.42 -3.40 -6.66
N LEU A 689 -8.21 -3.87 -5.42
CA LEU A 689 -6.87 -3.89 -4.81
C LEU A 689 -5.93 -4.85 -5.54
N ARG A 690 -6.36 -6.08 -5.83
CA ARG A 690 -5.55 -7.07 -6.54
C ARG A 690 -5.21 -6.63 -7.97
N GLY A 691 -6.15 -5.97 -8.67
CA GLY A 691 -5.91 -5.39 -9.99
C GLY A 691 -4.89 -4.26 -9.96
N LEU A 692 -4.93 -3.40 -8.93
CA LEU A 692 -3.90 -2.38 -8.71
C LEU A 692 -2.54 -2.98 -8.35
N LEU A 693 -2.51 -4.10 -7.62
CA LEU A 693 -1.27 -4.82 -7.33
C LEU A 693 -0.65 -5.40 -8.61
N GLY A 694 -1.45 -6.08 -9.45
CA GLY A 694 -1.00 -6.59 -10.75
C GLY A 694 -0.46 -5.50 -11.67
N LEU A 695 -1.12 -4.33 -11.71
CA LEU A 695 -0.63 -3.15 -12.44
C LEU A 695 0.65 -2.54 -11.85
N THR A 696 0.81 -2.54 -10.52
CA THR A 696 2.01 -2.01 -9.85
C THR A 696 3.21 -2.93 -10.02
N LEU A 697 2.98 -4.25 -10.13
CA LEU A 697 4.00 -5.27 -10.40
C LEU A 697 4.31 -5.47 -11.91
N ALA A 698 3.54 -4.84 -12.80
CA ALA A 698 3.75 -4.92 -14.25
C ALA A 698 5.04 -4.19 -14.67
N GLY A 699 5.91 -4.86 -15.43
CA GLY A 699 7.19 -4.28 -15.89
C GLY A 699 8.20 -3.99 -14.78
N GLN A 700 7.99 -4.51 -13.56
CA GLN A 700 8.94 -4.45 -12.44
C GLN A 700 10.06 -5.48 -12.64
N GLU A 701 10.84 -5.31 -13.72
CA GLU A 701 12.02 -6.13 -13.99
C GLU A 701 13.05 -6.04 -12.85
N ARG A 702 13.89 -7.07 -12.72
CA ARG A 702 15.06 -7.01 -11.82
C ARG A 702 16.13 -6.07 -12.40
N ARG A 703 15.98 -4.76 -12.15
CA ARG A 703 16.89 -3.69 -12.60
C ARG A 703 18.35 -3.89 -12.16
N HIS A 704 18.59 -4.59 -11.05
CA HIS A 704 19.92 -4.84 -10.49
C HIS A 704 20.16 -6.34 -10.26
N GLU A 705 21.40 -6.80 -10.52
CA GLU A 705 21.83 -8.15 -10.16
C GLU A 705 22.02 -8.29 -8.64
N ALA A 706 21.53 -9.39 -8.07
CA ALA A 706 21.61 -9.65 -6.63
C ALA A 706 23.06 -9.90 -6.21
N SER A 707 23.55 -9.13 -5.24
CA SER A 707 24.91 -9.24 -4.69
C SER A 707 24.90 -9.85 -3.29
N ARG A 708 25.97 -10.56 -2.91
CA ARG A 708 26.09 -11.33 -1.66
C ARG A 708 27.40 -11.06 -0.92
N THR A 709 27.41 -11.32 0.38
CA THR A 709 28.52 -11.02 1.30
C THR A 709 28.65 -12.15 2.34
N ASP A 710 29.87 -12.61 2.66
CA ASP A 710 30.03 -13.69 3.65
C ASP A 710 29.79 -13.17 5.07
N ILE A 711 28.89 -13.83 5.80
CA ILE A 711 28.66 -13.59 7.23
C ILE A 711 29.70 -14.39 8.02
N ASP A 712 30.85 -13.76 8.25
CA ASP A 712 31.96 -14.32 9.04
C ASP A 712 31.58 -14.52 10.53
N ALA A 713 32.47 -15.15 11.29
CA ALA A 713 32.21 -15.46 12.70
C ALA A 713 32.02 -14.20 13.57
N THR A 714 32.78 -13.13 13.31
CA THR A 714 32.72 -11.87 14.05
C THR A 714 31.45 -11.10 13.72
N LEU A 715 31.05 -11.05 12.43
CA LEU A 715 29.79 -10.43 12.03
C LEU A 715 28.59 -11.18 12.62
N ARG A 716 28.64 -12.52 12.68
CA ARG A 716 27.61 -13.33 13.31
C ARG A 716 27.50 -13.07 14.80
N GLU A 717 28.62 -13.07 15.53
CA GLU A 717 28.64 -12.70 16.96
C GLU A 717 28.10 -11.27 17.19
N GLN A 718 28.42 -10.32 16.30
CA GLN A 718 27.88 -8.96 16.31
C GLN A 718 26.37 -8.88 16.09
N LEU A 719 25.79 -9.73 15.23
CA LEU A 719 24.35 -9.78 14.94
C LEU A 719 23.59 -10.55 16.03
N GLU A 720 24.11 -11.70 16.48
CA GLU A 720 23.58 -12.48 17.61
C GLU A 720 23.50 -11.62 18.89
N ALA A 721 24.49 -10.74 19.12
CA ALA A 721 24.49 -9.83 20.26
C ALA A 721 23.38 -8.74 20.21
N LEU A 722 22.71 -8.55 19.07
CA LEU A 722 21.55 -7.68 18.86
C LEU A 722 20.22 -8.45 18.84
N GLY A 723 20.20 -9.72 19.26
CA GLY A 723 18.99 -10.54 19.24
C GLY A 723 18.68 -11.20 17.90
N TYR A 724 19.42 -10.95 16.82
CA TYR A 724 19.31 -11.65 15.53
C TYR A 724 19.82 -13.11 15.56
N ALA A 725 19.83 -13.75 16.74
CA ALA A 725 20.37 -15.07 17.01
C ALA A 725 19.45 -16.20 16.50
N GLY A 726 19.28 -16.24 15.18
CA GLY A 726 18.27 -17.06 14.51
C GLY A 726 17.22 -16.25 13.75
N ALA A 727 17.47 -14.96 13.49
CA ALA A 727 16.69 -14.16 12.53
C ALA A 727 16.47 -15.01 11.27
N SER A 728 15.20 -15.17 10.88
CA SER A 728 14.74 -16.44 10.31
C SER A 728 15.59 -16.89 9.12
N ARG A 729 16.10 -18.14 9.20
CA ARG A 729 16.81 -18.80 8.10
C ARG A 729 15.92 -18.71 6.86
N ALA A 730 16.22 -17.76 5.97
CA ALA A 730 15.62 -17.72 4.65
C ALA A 730 15.86 -19.10 4.03
N PRO A 731 14.83 -19.78 3.48
CA PRO A 731 14.99 -21.13 2.97
C PRO A 731 16.15 -21.13 1.98
N THR A 732 17.14 -22.00 2.23
CA THR A 732 18.33 -22.07 1.38
C THR A 732 17.91 -22.33 -0.05
N ALA A 733 18.76 -22.06 -1.04
CA ALA A 733 18.39 -22.31 -2.44
C ALA A 733 17.89 -23.78 -2.66
N ALA A 734 18.41 -24.73 -1.89
CA ALA A 734 17.95 -26.12 -1.86
C ALA A 734 16.62 -26.35 -1.12
N GLU A 735 16.26 -25.55 -0.12
CA GLU A 735 14.94 -25.63 0.56
C GLU A 735 13.86 -24.89 -0.22
N ALA A 736 14.19 -23.77 -0.86
CA ALA A 736 13.27 -23.13 -1.82
C ALA A 736 13.03 -24.03 -3.05
N GLN A 737 14.05 -24.78 -3.48
CA GLN A 737 13.86 -25.87 -4.45
C GLN A 737 13.11 -27.07 -3.87
N ALA A 738 13.22 -27.36 -2.57
CA ALA A 738 12.44 -28.42 -1.95
C ALA A 738 10.96 -28.06 -1.79
N ASP A 739 10.61 -26.78 -1.60
CA ASP A 739 9.21 -26.33 -1.67
C ASP A 739 8.69 -26.37 -3.13
N ASP A 740 9.48 -25.93 -4.13
CA ASP A 740 9.15 -26.10 -5.56
C ASP A 740 8.99 -27.60 -5.93
N GLU A 741 9.85 -28.48 -5.41
CA GLU A 741 9.79 -29.94 -5.62
C GLU A 741 8.69 -30.60 -4.76
N VAL A 742 8.28 -30.05 -3.62
CA VAL A 742 7.12 -30.55 -2.86
C VAL A 742 5.80 -30.17 -3.53
N ASP A 743 5.68 -29.00 -4.14
CA ASP A 743 4.50 -28.68 -4.97
C ASP A 743 4.45 -29.53 -6.27
N ASP A 744 5.59 -29.89 -6.87
CA ASP A 744 5.65 -30.77 -8.06
C ASP A 744 5.63 -32.29 -7.72
N GLU A 745 6.03 -32.74 -6.52
CA GLU A 745 5.99 -34.17 -6.08
C GLU A 745 4.78 -34.53 -5.19
N ALA A 746 4.18 -33.61 -4.43
CA ALA A 746 2.99 -33.91 -3.61
C ALA A 746 1.68 -34.03 -4.43
N GLU A 747 1.65 -33.50 -5.66
CA GLU A 747 0.62 -33.81 -6.67
C GLU A 747 0.93 -35.11 -7.47
N GLY A 748 1.82 -35.99 -6.94
CA GLY A 748 2.48 -37.08 -7.67
C GLY A 748 1.95 -38.52 -7.51
N ASP A 749 0.66 -38.75 -7.18
CA ASP A 749 0.04 -40.11 -7.12
C ASP A 749 -1.46 -40.09 -7.55
#